data_AF-A0A1Q4F8R0-F1
#
_entry.id   AF-A0A1Q4F8R0-F1
#
_cell.length_a   1.000
_cell.length_b   1.000
_cell.length_c   1.000
_cell.angle_alpha   90.00
_cell.angle_beta   90.00
_cell.angle_gamma   90.00
#
_symmetry.space_group_name_H-M   'P 1'
#
loop_
_entity.id
_entity.type
_entity.pdbx_description
1 polymer ?
#
loop_
_entity_poly.entity_id
_entity_poly.type
_entity_poly.pdbx_seq_one_letter_code
_entity_poly.pdbx_strand_id
1 'polypeptide(L)'
;MIYILIDTCVWRQLVNSLEFDRRLKLLKLWTDEKAVQLLAPLKLAEEWLKHREEQQQSIMKALKNHEKVVKTALLFDYDIPATKMDRAKKLLLSQIELVDSLFENSIQLEETSNAVLTTHAHKSSDKAPFRNKKNSEKDALIIFSTLDYLTLNRIDELHFISLNHNDFASPLDINTTIHPDISNAFPAVKIRYFSDWKQGFEYLQNIGLPKLFQNDISNSNKVVNRIIIDRSKSFLDQIDQYLNKRFKEINFLPRHLFAEQYPFLVSKSYIQRNRAFTLYTDNPELFDLVNSCKVIDQELKIDNSEAYNSVEDYEVKIKNVLHILAINSVNNIIYEHQKETQIVYSETYSCNCPMCKYSRFEFLDCFNSVENAEGSLQERFKKAYTHYKLGNYFESAKRFKALGEECDDQDLPLMSFTAKFNLHRLLIMCRNQYYGEESLLQKVSILGSVDLEDELKLANNLEDSAILEWIHSREFINEPLGKMQQLTNAIRADFFNRNSGWNENTYNLIDIYRGVENFMNANFIVYDGSSEFENLADMYLEGLFASYGCHPKLGGKLLYFSDDILVSLMHYCKADRMRHYFSRYSLKELSYKQDPLNRSFAKSVCFIMNEWMKTNQLVEQNELIDSASFKDNYSQKLFTGLTLSSFLTLDKEEINEVGKSILGFVKTEMKGYHVYEFVKCVSIFLTKRAQSLDSEILYQFFRLPLVQSDFLEAIYLDAIDETLRNNRFRLNFTDLDFQLFTERFLQSDMPKRAFSTHLICTTYYYTDNESHKNSIKGFIRRELDNKFEPQLYYDALIRNVIDTDEELFPKYLEQIKRRLKGNKINSFHYVRDYYTDPRIDEFINCWFKYQFRLDDEVKNDITKLGDYYKWILDIDGFDYLLFNPEWTWNHLTMYYKKRFRRSEKLKQELLKHIQPPFDQKLLRVFIQIYSVAPETDEK
;
A
#
# COMPACT_ATOMS: atom_id res chain seq x y z
N MET A 1 -25.76 14.70 -28.56
CA MET A 1 -26.94 13.99 -28.06
C MET A 1 -27.28 12.90 -29.06
N ILE A 2 -27.28 11.65 -28.62
CA ILE A 2 -27.46 10.48 -29.49
C ILE A 2 -28.92 10.06 -29.45
N TYR A 3 -29.57 9.97 -30.61
CA TYR A 3 -30.93 9.49 -30.72
C TYR A 3 -30.94 7.99 -30.97
N ILE A 4 -31.65 7.25 -30.12
CA ILE A 4 -31.70 5.79 -30.17
C ILE A 4 -33.14 5.29 -30.29
N LEU A 5 -33.33 4.33 -31.18
CA LEU A 5 -34.55 3.52 -31.29
C LEU A 5 -34.16 2.07 -30.98
N ILE A 6 -34.79 1.48 -29.97
CA ILE A 6 -34.59 0.08 -29.58
C ILE A 6 -35.90 -0.66 -29.81
N ASP A 7 -35.84 -1.68 -30.66
CA ASP A 7 -36.99 -2.50 -31.02
C ASP A 7 -37.49 -3.39 -29.87
N THR A 8 -38.77 -3.76 -29.88
CA THR A 8 -39.43 -4.54 -28.81
C THR A 8 -38.76 -5.90 -28.58
N CYS A 9 -38.22 -6.51 -29.64
CA CYS A 9 -37.50 -7.77 -29.56
C CYS A 9 -36.23 -7.69 -28.70
N VAL A 10 -35.58 -6.52 -28.66
CA VAL A 10 -34.38 -6.27 -27.85
C VAL A 10 -34.76 -6.07 -26.38
N TRP A 11 -35.82 -5.29 -26.10
CA TRP A 11 -36.35 -5.13 -24.74
C TRP A 11 -36.71 -6.47 -24.09
N ARG A 12 -37.28 -7.40 -24.88
CA ARG A 12 -37.57 -8.77 -24.42
C ARG A 12 -36.33 -9.58 -24.05
N GLN A 13 -35.17 -9.32 -24.65
CA GLN A 13 -33.91 -9.99 -24.29
C GLN A 13 -33.22 -9.32 -23.10
N LEU A 14 -33.39 -8.01 -22.94
CA LEU A 14 -32.84 -7.26 -21.81
C LEU A 14 -33.56 -7.58 -20.48
N VAL A 15 -34.81 -8.03 -20.52
CA VAL A 15 -35.56 -8.51 -19.35
C VAL A 15 -35.41 -10.03 -19.20
N ASN A 16 -34.64 -10.48 -18.22
CA ASN A 16 -34.36 -11.90 -17.95
C ASN A 16 -34.94 -12.36 -16.60
N SER A 17 -35.43 -13.61 -16.55
CA SER A 17 -36.02 -14.22 -15.35
C SER A 17 -34.99 -14.66 -14.28
N LEU A 18 -33.71 -14.74 -14.63
CA LEU A 18 -32.66 -15.26 -13.74
C LEU A 18 -31.65 -14.19 -13.29
N GLU A 19 -31.45 -13.13 -14.07
CA GLU A 19 -30.43 -12.10 -13.81
C GLU A 19 -30.92 -10.70 -14.22
N PHE A 20 -30.45 -9.66 -13.52
CA PHE A 20 -30.70 -8.27 -13.88
C PHE A 20 -29.64 -7.79 -14.89
N ASP A 21 -30.06 -7.36 -16.08
CA ASP A 21 -29.11 -6.94 -17.10
C ASP A 21 -28.48 -5.56 -16.78
N ARG A 22 -27.16 -5.53 -16.54
CA ARG A 22 -26.40 -4.29 -16.24
C ARG A 22 -26.55 -3.21 -17.33
N ARG A 23 -26.91 -3.58 -18.57
CA ARG A 23 -27.13 -2.65 -19.70
C ARG A 23 -28.41 -1.85 -19.58
N LEU A 24 -29.41 -2.32 -18.84
CA LEU A 24 -30.59 -1.53 -18.50
C LEU A 24 -30.24 -0.34 -17.59
N LYS A 25 -29.30 -0.53 -16.64
CA LYS A 25 -28.76 0.58 -15.82
C LYS A 25 -27.94 1.57 -16.65
N LEU A 26 -27.14 1.08 -17.60
CA LEU A 26 -26.38 1.94 -18.53
C LEU A 26 -27.31 2.81 -19.37
N LEU A 27 -28.38 2.24 -19.92
CA LEU A 27 -29.33 3.01 -20.73
C LEU A 27 -30.07 4.07 -19.89
N LYS A 28 -30.39 3.75 -18.63
CA LYS A 28 -30.96 4.72 -17.68
C LYS A 28 -29.98 5.84 -17.34
N LEU A 29 -28.71 5.52 -17.10
CA LEU A 29 -27.65 6.51 -16.88
C LEU A 29 -27.53 7.47 -18.07
N TRP A 30 -27.41 6.93 -19.29
CA TRP A 30 -27.24 7.76 -20.49
C TRP A 30 -28.43 8.65 -20.79
N THR A 31 -29.65 8.20 -20.46
CA THR A 31 -30.87 9.00 -20.62
C THR A 31 -30.99 10.07 -19.53
N ASP A 32 -30.65 9.75 -18.27
CA ASP A 32 -30.66 10.70 -17.16
C ASP A 32 -29.63 11.83 -17.34
N GLU A 33 -28.47 11.53 -17.93
CA GLU A 33 -27.42 12.50 -18.27
C GLU A 33 -27.68 13.27 -19.57
N LYS A 34 -28.81 13.00 -20.25
CA LYS A 34 -29.17 13.57 -21.56
C LYS A 34 -28.12 13.31 -22.66
N ALA A 35 -27.26 12.31 -22.47
CA ALA A 35 -26.29 11.88 -23.46
C ALA A 35 -26.98 11.10 -24.59
N VAL A 36 -27.99 10.30 -24.23
CA VAL A 36 -28.85 9.51 -25.12
C VAL A 36 -30.31 9.95 -24.96
N GLN A 37 -31.03 10.06 -26.08
CA GLN A 37 -32.46 10.29 -26.11
C GLN A 37 -33.16 9.09 -26.73
N LEU A 38 -33.98 8.41 -25.92
CA LEU A 38 -34.79 7.30 -26.39
C LEU A 38 -36.00 7.83 -27.16
N LEU A 39 -36.26 7.23 -28.32
CA LEU A 39 -37.43 7.47 -29.17
C LEU A 39 -38.39 6.29 -29.04
N ALA A 40 -39.65 6.58 -28.70
CA ALA A 40 -40.69 5.56 -28.57
C ALA A 40 -41.91 5.95 -29.43
N PRO A 41 -42.01 5.41 -30.66
CA PRO A 41 -43.26 5.48 -31.42
C PRO A 41 -44.41 4.82 -30.66
N LEU A 42 -45.63 5.36 -30.80
CA LEU A 42 -46.82 4.84 -30.11
C LEU A 42 -47.00 3.32 -30.32
N LYS A 43 -46.79 2.83 -31.54
CA LYS A 43 -46.89 1.39 -31.85
C LYS A 43 -45.88 0.54 -31.10
N LEU A 44 -44.69 1.07 -30.84
CA LEU A 44 -43.64 0.38 -30.08
C LEU A 44 -44.01 0.31 -28.59
N ALA A 45 -44.55 1.40 -28.03
CA ALA A 45 -45.02 1.45 -26.65
C ALA A 45 -46.23 0.51 -26.41
N GLU A 46 -47.20 0.50 -27.34
CA GLU A 46 -48.34 -0.43 -27.32
C GLU A 46 -47.89 -1.90 -27.38
N GLU A 47 -46.89 -2.19 -28.22
CA GLU A 47 -46.35 -3.54 -28.37
C GLU A 47 -45.56 -3.99 -27.13
N TRP A 48 -44.82 -3.08 -26.49
CA TRP A 48 -44.17 -3.35 -25.21
C TRP A 48 -45.19 -3.71 -24.11
N LEU A 49 -46.30 -2.97 -23.99
CA LEU A 49 -47.34 -3.26 -22.99
C LEU A 49 -47.91 -4.67 -23.13
N LYS A 50 -48.14 -5.12 -24.37
CA LYS A 50 -48.61 -6.49 -24.63
C LYS A 50 -47.53 -7.53 -24.29
N HIS A 51 -46.27 -7.28 -24.68
CA HIS A 51 -45.16 -8.18 -24.38
C HIS A 51 -44.84 -8.25 -22.88
N ARG A 52 -45.04 -7.16 -22.13
CA ARG A 52 -44.93 -7.11 -20.66
C ARG A 52 -45.86 -8.13 -20.01
N GLU A 53 -47.13 -8.16 -20.41
CA GLU A 53 -48.11 -9.12 -19.89
C GLU A 53 -47.79 -10.57 -20.29
N GLU A 54 -47.39 -10.79 -21.55
CA GLU A 54 -47.00 -12.11 -22.05
C GLU A 54 -45.74 -12.65 -21.34
N GLN A 55 -44.74 -11.79 -21.07
CA GLN A 55 -43.54 -12.16 -20.32
C GLN A 55 -43.86 -12.46 -18.87
N GLN A 56 -44.70 -11.65 -18.21
CA GLN A 56 -45.19 -11.95 -16.85
C GLN A 56 -45.88 -13.33 -16.80
N GLN A 57 -46.75 -13.64 -17.77
CA GLN A 57 -47.46 -14.93 -17.83
C GLN A 57 -46.54 -16.12 -18.18
N SER A 58 -45.64 -15.97 -19.15
CA SER A 58 -44.68 -17.01 -19.57
C SER A 58 -43.75 -17.40 -18.40
N ILE A 59 -43.28 -16.42 -17.64
CA ILE A 59 -42.38 -16.62 -16.51
C ILE A 59 -43.14 -17.19 -15.31
N MET A 60 -44.38 -16.74 -15.03
CA MET A 60 -45.26 -17.40 -14.05
C MET A 60 -45.53 -18.87 -14.40
N LYS A 61 -45.67 -19.19 -15.69
CA LYS A 61 -45.85 -20.56 -16.18
C LYS A 61 -44.56 -21.37 -16.07
N ALA A 62 -43.39 -20.77 -16.34
CA ALA A 62 -42.08 -21.39 -16.11
C ALA A 62 -41.87 -21.70 -14.62
N LEU A 63 -42.20 -20.77 -13.73
CA LEU A 63 -42.16 -20.97 -12.27
C LEU A 63 -43.09 -22.11 -11.81
N LYS A 64 -44.33 -22.16 -12.31
CA LYS A 64 -45.27 -23.27 -12.04
C LYS A 64 -44.82 -24.63 -12.59
N ASN A 65 -44.21 -24.64 -13.77
CA ASN A 65 -43.68 -25.87 -14.36
C ASN A 65 -42.43 -26.34 -13.62
N HIS A 66 -41.57 -25.42 -13.17
CA HIS A 66 -40.44 -25.72 -12.31
C HIS A 66 -40.89 -26.26 -10.95
N GLU A 67 -41.96 -25.71 -10.37
CA GLU A 67 -42.63 -26.21 -9.16
C GLU A 67 -43.15 -27.65 -9.35
N LYS A 68 -43.73 -27.95 -10.52
CA LYS A 68 -44.21 -29.31 -10.87
C LYS A 68 -43.07 -30.30 -11.08
N VAL A 69 -42.02 -29.91 -11.80
CA VAL A 69 -40.84 -30.76 -12.07
C VAL A 69 -40.09 -31.04 -10.76
N VAL A 70 -39.97 -30.05 -9.88
CA VAL A 70 -39.40 -30.18 -8.53
C VAL A 70 -40.26 -31.06 -7.63
N LYS A 71 -41.59 -30.88 -7.60
CA LYS A 71 -42.52 -31.76 -6.86
C LYS A 71 -42.51 -33.21 -7.34
N THR A 72 -42.16 -33.45 -8.61
CA THR A 72 -42.09 -34.80 -9.18
C THR A 72 -40.70 -35.43 -9.00
N ALA A 73 -39.65 -34.61 -8.83
CA ALA A 73 -38.29 -35.05 -8.49
C ALA A 73 -38.13 -35.35 -6.97
N LEU A 74 -38.97 -34.78 -6.11
CA LEU A 74 -38.95 -34.93 -4.65
C LEU A 74 -39.81 -36.11 -4.15
N LEU A 75 -39.40 -37.33 -4.51
CA LEU A 75 -39.73 -38.55 -3.76
C LEU A 75 -38.81 -38.74 -2.52
N PHE A 76 -37.93 -37.78 -2.24
CA PHE A 76 -37.07 -37.72 -1.06
C PHE A 76 -37.08 -36.31 -0.47
N ASP A 77 -37.33 -36.21 0.84
CA ASP A 77 -37.55 -35.00 1.64
C ASP A 77 -36.47 -33.91 1.49
N TYR A 78 -36.78 -32.85 0.75
CA TYR A 78 -36.17 -31.53 0.93
C TYR A 78 -37.22 -30.46 0.62
N ASP A 79 -37.59 -29.68 1.63
CA ASP A 79 -38.46 -28.52 1.49
C ASP A 79 -37.67 -27.38 0.83
N ILE A 80 -38.13 -26.87 -0.31
CA ILE A 80 -37.56 -25.66 -0.91
C ILE A 80 -38.31 -24.45 -0.33
N PRO A 81 -37.63 -23.51 0.34
CA PRO A 81 -38.31 -22.42 1.03
C PRO A 81 -39.00 -21.46 0.04
N ALA A 82 -40.22 -21.06 0.42
CA ALA A 82 -41.12 -20.17 -0.35
C ALA A 82 -40.47 -18.83 -0.78
N THR A 83 -39.36 -18.45 -0.15
CA THR A 83 -38.55 -17.26 -0.41
C THR A 83 -37.89 -17.26 -1.80
N LYS A 84 -37.52 -18.41 -2.38
CA LYS A 84 -36.95 -18.47 -3.74
C LYS A 84 -37.95 -18.08 -4.84
N MET A 85 -39.24 -18.37 -4.66
CA MET A 85 -40.30 -17.99 -5.60
C MET A 85 -40.67 -16.51 -5.50
N ASP A 86 -40.68 -15.94 -4.29
CA ASP A 86 -40.97 -14.52 -4.07
C ASP A 86 -39.83 -13.62 -4.57
N ARG A 87 -38.59 -14.14 -4.55
CA ARG A 87 -37.36 -13.50 -5.05
C ARG A 87 -37.32 -13.33 -6.58
N ALA A 88 -37.67 -14.37 -7.34
CA ALA A 88 -37.78 -14.28 -8.81
C ALA A 88 -38.88 -13.29 -9.24
N LYS A 89 -39.97 -13.19 -8.45
CA LYS A 89 -41.09 -12.29 -8.68
C LYS A 89 -40.71 -10.81 -8.47
N LYS A 90 -39.97 -10.49 -7.40
CA LYS A 90 -39.49 -9.12 -7.12
C LYS A 90 -38.44 -8.62 -8.13
N LEU A 91 -37.48 -9.48 -8.53
CA LEU A 91 -36.45 -9.13 -9.53
C LEU A 91 -37.07 -8.76 -10.89
N LEU A 92 -38.11 -9.50 -11.29
CA LEU A 92 -38.84 -9.27 -12.53
C LEU A 92 -39.61 -7.94 -12.52
N LEU A 93 -40.33 -7.66 -11.43
CA LEU A 93 -41.09 -6.41 -11.29
C LEU A 93 -40.16 -5.20 -11.37
N SER A 94 -38.98 -5.25 -10.72
CA SER A 94 -38.02 -4.14 -10.77
C SER A 94 -37.41 -3.88 -12.16
N GLN A 95 -37.21 -4.92 -12.97
CA GLN A 95 -36.72 -4.77 -14.35
C GLN A 95 -37.81 -4.19 -15.26
N ILE A 96 -39.05 -4.63 -15.10
CA ILE A 96 -40.21 -4.10 -15.83
C ILE A 96 -40.45 -2.63 -15.45
N GLU A 97 -40.41 -2.28 -14.16
CA GLU A 97 -40.55 -0.91 -13.67
C GLU A 97 -39.47 0.03 -14.23
N LEU A 98 -38.23 -0.46 -14.37
CA LEU A 98 -37.16 0.34 -14.98
C LEU A 98 -37.40 0.57 -16.48
N VAL A 99 -37.83 -0.47 -17.22
CA VAL A 99 -38.17 -0.31 -18.64
C VAL A 99 -39.36 0.63 -18.80
N ASP A 100 -40.39 0.50 -17.97
CA ASP A 100 -41.56 1.38 -17.96
C ASP A 100 -41.12 2.85 -17.70
N SER A 101 -40.20 3.08 -16.74
CA SER A 101 -39.60 4.41 -16.51
C SER A 101 -38.81 4.95 -17.72
N LEU A 102 -38.11 4.09 -18.47
CA LEU A 102 -37.41 4.50 -19.68
C LEU A 102 -38.39 4.94 -20.78
N PHE A 103 -39.52 4.24 -20.91
CA PHE A 103 -40.60 4.63 -21.84
C PHE A 103 -41.27 5.94 -21.42
N GLU A 104 -41.57 6.14 -20.13
CA GLU A 104 -42.13 7.40 -19.62
C GLU A 104 -41.24 8.62 -19.90
N ASN A 105 -39.92 8.44 -19.85
CA ASN A 105 -38.94 9.50 -20.08
C ASN A 105 -38.49 9.62 -21.55
N SER A 106 -39.02 8.78 -22.45
CA SER A 106 -38.70 8.81 -23.88
C SER A 106 -39.53 9.85 -24.64
N ILE A 107 -39.06 10.25 -25.83
CA ILE A 107 -39.88 11.09 -26.72
C ILE A 107 -40.92 10.18 -27.36
N GLN A 108 -42.18 10.38 -26.98
CA GLN A 108 -43.32 9.70 -27.58
C GLN A 108 -43.58 10.28 -28.97
N LEU A 109 -43.58 9.42 -29.99
CA LEU A 109 -43.78 9.83 -31.38
C LEU A 109 -45.18 9.42 -31.86
N GLU A 110 -45.98 10.42 -32.21
CA GLU A 110 -47.27 10.22 -32.86
C GLU A 110 -47.08 9.73 -34.30
N GLU A 111 -48.05 8.96 -34.79
CA GLU A 111 -48.08 8.54 -36.19
C GLU A 111 -48.37 9.76 -37.07
N THR A 112 -47.44 10.10 -37.95
CA THR A 112 -47.63 11.17 -38.91
C THR A 112 -48.31 10.64 -40.17
N SER A 113 -49.08 11.50 -40.86
CA SER A 113 -49.67 11.14 -42.15
C SER A 113 -48.61 10.72 -43.17
N ASN A 114 -47.40 11.27 -43.10
CA ASN A 114 -46.30 10.92 -43.99
C ASN A 114 -45.74 9.52 -43.71
N ALA A 115 -45.58 9.13 -42.43
CA ALA A 115 -45.16 7.78 -42.06
C ALA A 115 -46.16 6.71 -42.51
N VAL A 116 -47.47 7.00 -42.39
CA VAL A 116 -48.55 6.11 -42.87
C VAL A 116 -48.53 5.97 -44.40
N LEU A 117 -48.39 7.09 -45.12
CA LEU A 117 -48.30 7.08 -46.59
C LEU A 117 -47.07 6.30 -47.07
N THR A 118 -45.92 6.49 -46.41
CA THR A 118 -44.66 5.79 -46.73
C THR A 118 -44.79 4.29 -46.45
N THR A 119 -45.42 3.92 -45.33
CA THR A 119 -45.73 2.52 -44.99
C THR A 119 -46.58 1.86 -46.08
N HIS A 120 -47.66 2.51 -46.53
CA HIS A 120 -48.50 1.99 -47.61
C HIS A 120 -47.74 1.88 -48.94
N ALA A 121 -46.94 2.89 -49.29
CA ALA A 121 -46.15 2.89 -50.51
C ALA A 121 -45.13 1.72 -50.55
N HIS A 122 -44.46 1.46 -49.42
CA HIS A 122 -43.53 0.34 -49.29
C HIS A 122 -44.25 -1.00 -49.33
N LYS A 123 -45.40 -1.12 -48.68
CA LYS A 123 -46.25 -2.34 -48.69
C LYS A 123 -46.78 -2.67 -50.08
N SER A 124 -47.24 -1.67 -50.83
CA SER A 124 -47.73 -1.86 -52.21
C SER A 124 -46.63 -2.20 -53.21
N SER A 125 -45.38 -1.84 -52.90
CA SER A 125 -44.22 -2.04 -53.78
C SER A 125 -43.31 -3.19 -53.34
N ASP A 126 -43.73 -3.99 -52.36
CA ASP A 126 -42.94 -5.07 -51.74
C ASP A 126 -41.51 -4.64 -51.33
N LYS A 127 -41.35 -3.38 -50.87
CA LYS A 127 -40.07 -2.82 -50.38
C LYS A 127 -39.88 -3.07 -48.88
N ALA A 128 -38.64 -3.07 -48.39
CA ALA A 128 -38.37 -3.28 -46.96
C ALA A 128 -39.13 -2.24 -46.09
N PRO A 129 -39.77 -2.65 -44.98
CA PRO A 129 -39.67 -3.96 -44.31
C PRO A 129 -40.62 -5.08 -44.81
N PHE A 130 -41.33 -4.91 -45.94
CA PHE A 130 -42.34 -5.87 -46.42
C PHE A 130 -41.85 -6.96 -47.39
N ARG A 131 -40.55 -7.01 -47.70
CA ARG A 131 -39.96 -7.93 -48.70
C ARG A 131 -40.22 -9.40 -48.39
N ASN A 132 -40.14 -9.78 -47.11
CA ASN A 132 -40.24 -11.17 -46.68
C ASN A 132 -41.62 -11.53 -46.13
N LYS A 133 -42.35 -10.55 -45.56
CA LYS A 133 -43.67 -10.73 -44.96
C LYS A 133 -44.55 -9.50 -45.21
N LYS A 134 -45.76 -9.70 -45.77
CA LYS A 134 -46.75 -8.63 -45.98
C LYS A 134 -47.37 -8.07 -44.69
N ASN A 135 -47.04 -8.66 -43.53
CA ASN A 135 -47.61 -8.32 -42.22
C ASN A 135 -46.69 -7.46 -41.34
N SER A 136 -45.56 -6.93 -41.83
CA SER A 136 -44.62 -6.07 -41.07
C SER A 136 -45.07 -4.59 -40.99
N GLU A 137 -46.38 -4.34 -40.98
CA GLU A 137 -46.95 -2.97 -41.01
C GLU A 137 -46.67 -2.19 -39.73
N LYS A 138 -46.62 -2.88 -38.58
CA LYS A 138 -46.25 -2.28 -37.30
C LYS A 138 -44.78 -1.88 -37.27
N ASP A 139 -43.90 -2.78 -37.67
CA ASP A 139 -42.45 -2.57 -37.77
C ASP A 139 -42.12 -1.41 -38.72
N ALA A 140 -42.86 -1.31 -39.84
CA ALA A 140 -42.78 -0.19 -40.76
C ALA A 140 -43.21 1.14 -40.11
N LEU A 141 -44.33 1.16 -39.39
CA LEU A 141 -44.80 2.36 -38.69
C LEU A 141 -43.82 2.81 -37.59
N ILE A 142 -43.20 1.88 -36.88
CA ILE A 142 -42.18 2.16 -35.86
C ILE A 142 -40.99 2.91 -36.48
N ILE A 143 -40.39 2.35 -37.54
CA ILE A 143 -39.21 2.96 -38.15
C ILE A 143 -39.55 4.24 -38.92
N PHE A 144 -40.66 4.27 -39.69
CA PHE A 144 -40.99 5.43 -40.51
C PHE A 144 -41.52 6.61 -39.70
N SER A 145 -42.27 6.40 -38.61
CA SER A 145 -42.65 7.49 -37.70
C SER A 145 -41.42 8.09 -37.01
N THR A 146 -40.43 7.24 -36.69
CA THR A 146 -39.14 7.70 -36.16
C THR A 146 -38.39 8.54 -37.19
N LEU A 147 -38.21 8.05 -38.42
CA LEU A 147 -37.47 8.76 -39.46
C LEU A 147 -38.15 10.06 -39.90
N ASP A 148 -39.49 10.08 -39.94
CA ASP A 148 -40.25 11.29 -40.24
C ASP A 148 -40.07 12.36 -39.16
N TYR A 149 -40.14 11.97 -37.87
CA TYR A 149 -39.85 12.87 -36.76
C TYR A 149 -38.43 13.45 -36.84
N LEU A 150 -37.42 12.62 -37.10
CA LEU A 150 -36.03 13.07 -37.23
C LEU A 150 -35.86 14.06 -38.39
N THR A 151 -36.52 13.78 -39.52
CA THR A 151 -36.49 14.66 -40.70
C THR A 151 -37.13 16.02 -40.40
N LEU A 152 -38.31 16.03 -39.76
CA LEU A 152 -39.01 17.26 -39.38
C LEU A 152 -38.21 18.11 -38.38
N ASN A 153 -37.48 17.45 -37.48
CA ASN A 153 -36.66 18.11 -36.46
C ASN A 153 -35.20 18.36 -36.88
N ARG A 154 -34.86 18.07 -38.15
CA ARG A 154 -33.50 18.23 -38.72
C ARG A 154 -32.41 17.49 -37.92
N ILE A 155 -32.73 16.30 -37.44
CA ILE A 155 -31.78 15.40 -36.79
C ILE A 155 -31.23 14.46 -37.88
N ASP A 156 -29.92 14.45 -38.02
CA ASP A 156 -29.21 13.84 -39.14
C ASP A 156 -28.76 12.40 -38.87
N GLU A 157 -28.87 11.89 -37.64
CA GLU A 157 -28.38 10.56 -37.28
C GLU A 157 -29.31 9.79 -36.31
N LEU A 158 -29.56 8.52 -36.64
CA LEU A 158 -30.32 7.56 -35.83
C LEU A 158 -29.46 6.33 -35.50
N HIS A 159 -29.45 5.93 -34.23
CA HIS A 159 -28.93 4.63 -33.81
C HIS A 159 -30.11 3.67 -33.63
N PHE A 160 -30.22 2.67 -34.50
CA PHE A 160 -31.32 1.72 -34.50
C PHE A 160 -30.83 0.32 -34.15
N ILE A 161 -31.39 -0.26 -33.08
CA ILE A 161 -31.04 -1.61 -32.60
C ILE A 161 -32.28 -2.48 -32.73
N SER A 162 -32.19 -3.54 -33.55
CA SER A 162 -33.27 -4.52 -33.73
C SER A 162 -32.71 -5.89 -34.10
N LEU A 163 -33.22 -6.93 -33.45
CA LEU A 163 -32.89 -8.33 -33.79
C LEU A 163 -33.59 -8.81 -35.08
N ASN A 164 -34.55 -8.04 -35.61
CA ASN A 164 -35.29 -8.38 -36.82
C ASN A 164 -34.52 -8.03 -38.10
N HIS A 165 -33.40 -8.72 -38.30
CA HIS A 165 -32.52 -8.51 -39.44
C HIS A 165 -33.16 -8.86 -40.80
N ASN A 166 -34.19 -9.71 -40.83
CA ASN A 166 -34.87 -10.08 -42.07
C ASN A 166 -35.68 -8.92 -42.67
N ASP A 167 -36.20 -8.03 -41.84
CA ASP A 167 -37.08 -6.95 -42.29
C ASP A 167 -36.31 -5.63 -42.46
N PHE A 168 -35.26 -5.41 -41.65
CA PHE A 168 -34.54 -4.14 -41.62
C PHE A 168 -33.13 -4.16 -42.23
N ALA A 169 -32.44 -5.30 -42.25
CA ALA A 169 -31.03 -5.32 -42.64
C ALA A 169 -30.84 -5.40 -44.17
N SER A 170 -29.68 -4.94 -44.62
CA SER A 170 -29.25 -5.12 -46.01
C SER A 170 -28.84 -6.58 -46.27
N PRO A 171 -29.19 -7.18 -47.43
CA PRO A 171 -28.69 -8.49 -47.82
C PRO A 171 -27.16 -8.57 -47.96
N LEU A 172 -26.50 -7.42 -48.14
CA LEU A 172 -25.05 -7.32 -48.29
C LEU A 172 -24.29 -7.28 -46.95
N ASP A 173 -24.93 -6.77 -45.90
CA ASP A 173 -24.41 -6.77 -44.54
C ASP A 173 -25.58 -6.77 -43.56
N ILE A 174 -25.84 -7.96 -43.03
CA ILE A 174 -26.98 -8.26 -42.16
C ILE A 174 -26.79 -7.66 -40.77
N ASN A 175 -25.55 -7.35 -40.37
CA ASN A 175 -25.24 -7.01 -38.99
C ASN A 175 -25.22 -5.50 -38.70
N THR A 176 -24.69 -4.69 -39.62
CA THR A 176 -24.45 -3.27 -39.35
C THR A 176 -25.06 -2.30 -40.36
N THR A 177 -25.67 -2.81 -41.43
CA THR A 177 -26.19 -1.97 -42.53
C THR A 177 -27.71 -2.09 -42.65
N ILE A 178 -28.41 -0.95 -42.55
CA ILE A 178 -29.85 -0.87 -42.83
C ILE A 178 -30.14 -1.10 -44.32
N HIS A 179 -31.31 -1.64 -44.64
CA HIS A 179 -31.73 -1.88 -46.01
C HIS A 179 -31.81 -0.56 -46.84
N PRO A 180 -31.30 -0.53 -48.08
CA PRO A 180 -31.34 0.65 -48.95
C PRO A 180 -32.74 1.23 -49.19
N ASP A 181 -33.77 0.38 -49.33
CA ASP A 181 -35.17 0.85 -49.44
C ASP A 181 -35.58 1.81 -48.32
N ILE A 182 -35.10 1.57 -47.08
CA ILE A 182 -35.43 2.38 -45.90
C ILE A 182 -34.59 3.66 -45.87
N SER A 183 -33.28 3.55 -46.07
CA SER A 183 -32.38 4.73 -46.07
C SER A 183 -32.61 5.65 -47.27
N ASN A 184 -32.96 5.13 -48.44
CA ASN A 184 -33.28 5.93 -49.63
C ASN A 184 -34.61 6.67 -49.50
N ALA A 185 -35.55 6.18 -48.68
CA ALA A 185 -36.80 6.90 -48.40
C ALA A 185 -36.56 8.14 -47.52
N PHE A 186 -35.49 8.13 -46.72
CA PHE A 186 -35.11 9.21 -45.81
C PHE A 186 -33.62 9.57 -45.95
N PRO A 187 -33.19 10.11 -47.11
CA PRO A 187 -31.77 10.36 -47.38
C PRO A 187 -31.16 11.45 -46.48
N ALA A 188 -31.98 12.25 -45.81
CA ALA A 188 -31.56 13.27 -44.86
C ALA A 188 -31.10 12.71 -43.50
N VAL A 189 -31.40 11.44 -43.19
CA VAL A 189 -31.10 10.81 -41.91
C VAL A 189 -30.16 9.62 -42.12
N LYS A 190 -28.98 9.67 -41.50
CA LYS A 190 -28.03 8.57 -41.46
C LYS A 190 -28.45 7.56 -40.40
N ILE A 191 -28.71 6.32 -40.81
CA ILE A 191 -29.14 5.24 -39.92
C ILE A 191 -27.96 4.32 -39.61
N ARG A 192 -27.51 4.29 -38.35
CA ARG A 192 -26.59 3.28 -37.83
C ARG A 192 -27.38 2.11 -37.28
N TYR A 193 -27.34 1.00 -37.99
CA TYR A 193 -28.11 -0.19 -37.65
C TYR A 193 -27.25 -1.21 -36.91
N PHE A 194 -27.85 -1.90 -35.94
CA PHE A 194 -27.23 -3.02 -35.23
C PHE A 194 -28.23 -4.17 -35.10
N SER A 195 -27.90 -5.32 -35.70
CA SER A 195 -28.69 -6.56 -35.58
C SER A 195 -28.46 -7.27 -34.24
N ASP A 196 -27.35 -6.97 -33.58
CA ASP A 196 -26.96 -7.47 -32.26
C ASP A 196 -26.89 -6.29 -31.29
N TRP A 197 -27.74 -6.37 -30.26
CA TRP A 197 -27.81 -5.35 -29.24
C TRP A 197 -26.53 -5.23 -28.41
N LYS A 198 -25.73 -6.30 -28.25
CA LYS A 198 -24.44 -6.22 -27.55
C LYS A 198 -23.48 -5.31 -28.30
N GLN A 199 -23.37 -5.50 -29.63
CA GLN A 199 -22.53 -4.68 -30.50
C GLN A 199 -23.00 -3.22 -30.53
N GLY A 200 -24.32 -2.98 -30.50
CA GLY A 200 -24.87 -1.63 -30.40
C GLY A 200 -24.45 -0.92 -29.11
N PHE A 201 -24.56 -1.59 -27.96
CA PHE A 201 -24.15 -1.02 -26.66
C PHE A 201 -22.62 -0.83 -26.56
N GLU A 202 -21.82 -1.76 -27.08
CA GLU A 202 -20.36 -1.61 -27.14
C GLU A 202 -19.94 -0.44 -28.04
N TYR A 203 -20.58 -0.27 -29.19
CA TYR A 203 -20.36 0.88 -30.07
C TYR A 203 -20.65 2.20 -29.35
N LEU A 204 -21.80 2.28 -28.68
CA LEU A 204 -22.23 3.44 -27.89
C LEU A 204 -21.20 3.79 -26.80
N GLN A 205 -20.63 2.79 -26.12
CA GLN A 205 -19.55 3.00 -25.15
C GLN A 205 -18.23 3.46 -25.80
N ASN A 206 -17.91 2.94 -26.98
CA ASN A 206 -16.66 3.26 -27.68
C ASN A 206 -16.65 4.65 -28.29
N ILE A 207 -17.81 5.24 -28.58
CA ILE A 207 -17.94 6.64 -29.04
C ILE A 207 -17.89 7.65 -27.89
N GLY A 208 -17.50 7.21 -26.69
CA GLY A 208 -17.23 8.08 -25.54
C GLY A 208 -18.43 8.34 -24.63
N LEU A 209 -19.50 7.54 -24.72
CA LEU A 209 -20.56 7.58 -23.71
C LEU A 209 -20.03 7.08 -22.37
N PRO A 210 -20.46 7.71 -21.25
CA PRO A 210 -19.98 7.37 -19.92
C PRO A 210 -20.18 5.88 -19.64
N LYS A 211 -19.09 5.23 -19.26
CA LYS A 211 -19.14 3.87 -18.71
C LYS A 211 -19.74 3.96 -17.31
N LEU A 212 -20.15 2.82 -16.71
CA LEU A 212 -20.64 2.78 -15.32
C LEU A 212 -19.65 3.40 -14.30
N PHE A 213 -18.44 3.74 -14.73
CA PHE A 213 -17.56 4.68 -14.06
C PHE A 213 -16.96 5.69 -15.06
N GLN A 214 -17.53 6.88 -15.07
CA GLN A 214 -16.83 8.13 -15.31
C GLN A 214 -17.48 9.16 -14.37
N ASN A 215 -16.72 9.62 -13.39
CA ASN A 215 -17.08 10.81 -12.63
C ASN A 215 -17.00 11.99 -13.60
N ASP A 216 -18.13 12.34 -14.21
CA ASP A 216 -18.28 13.66 -14.80
C ASP A 216 -18.47 14.67 -13.68
N ILE A 217 -17.70 15.75 -13.80
CA ILE A 217 -17.75 16.94 -12.96
C ILE A 217 -19.09 17.62 -13.23
N SER A 218 -20.15 17.12 -12.60
CA SER A 218 -21.14 18.01 -12.04
C SER A 218 -20.56 18.53 -10.73
N ASN A 219 -20.57 19.84 -10.52
CA ASN A 219 -20.12 20.41 -9.24
C ASN A 219 -21.04 20.03 -8.06
N SER A 220 -21.97 19.08 -8.19
CA SER A 220 -22.83 18.67 -7.07
C SER A 220 -23.35 17.24 -7.21
N ASN A 221 -22.93 16.35 -6.31
CA ASN A 221 -23.45 14.99 -6.15
C ASN A 221 -24.86 15.04 -5.54
N LYS A 222 -25.75 14.11 -5.91
CA LYS A 222 -27.10 14.02 -5.31
C LYS A 222 -27.05 13.30 -3.97
N VAL A 223 -27.79 13.81 -2.99
CA VAL A 223 -27.97 13.16 -1.68
C VAL A 223 -29.04 12.07 -1.79
N VAL A 224 -28.68 10.83 -1.45
CA VAL A 224 -29.58 9.66 -1.53
C VAL A 224 -29.78 9.08 -0.12
N ASN A 225 -30.99 9.21 0.41
CA ASN A 225 -31.33 8.66 1.72
C ASN A 225 -31.64 7.16 1.60
N ARG A 226 -30.69 6.32 2.00
CA ARG A 226 -30.83 4.86 1.95
C ARG A 226 -31.39 4.29 3.23
N ILE A 227 -31.08 4.92 4.38
CA ILE A 227 -31.61 4.50 5.69
C ILE A 227 -32.84 5.34 6.04
N ILE A 228 -33.91 4.66 6.41
CA ILE A 228 -35.13 5.30 6.90
C ILE A 228 -35.04 5.51 8.41
N ILE A 229 -35.17 6.77 8.85
CA ILE A 229 -35.22 7.17 10.27
C ILE A 229 -36.47 8.01 10.56
N ASP A 230 -36.89 8.03 11.81
CA ASP A 230 -38.09 8.75 12.24
C ASP A 230 -37.82 10.25 12.39
N ARG A 231 -38.23 11.02 11.38
CA ARG A 231 -38.03 12.48 11.33
C ARG A 231 -38.89 13.28 12.32
N SER A 232 -39.81 12.63 13.05
CA SER A 232 -40.62 13.30 14.06
C SER A 232 -39.92 13.46 15.41
N LYS A 233 -38.81 12.74 15.63
CA LYS A 233 -38.03 12.78 16.88
C LYS A 233 -37.05 13.94 16.93
N SER A 234 -36.39 14.14 18.08
CA SER A 234 -35.29 15.11 18.21
C SER A 234 -34.14 14.79 17.23
N PHE A 235 -33.35 15.79 16.85
CA PHE A 235 -32.18 15.57 15.99
C PHE A 235 -31.22 14.52 16.58
N LEU A 236 -31.00 14.55 17.91
CA LEU A 236 -30.15 13.59 18.61
C LEU A 236 -30.67 12.15 18.48
N ASP A 237 -31.98 11.93 18.65
CA ASP A 237 -32.59 10.61 18.42
C ASP A 237 -32.45 10.16 16.97
N GLN A 238 -32.57 11.10 16.02
CA GLN A 238 -32.47 10.82 14.60
C GLN A 238 -31.07 10.35 14.20
N ILE A 239 -30.02 11.05 14.64
CA ILE A 239 -28.63 10.66 14.34
C ILE A 239 -28.20 9.39 15.07
N ASP A 240 -28.59 9.23 16.34
CA ASP A 240 -28.33 7.99 17.07
C ASP A 240 -29.03 6.79 16.42
N GLN A 241 -30.31 6.93 16.03
CA GLN A 241 -31.04 5.90 15.29
C GLN A 241 -30.37 5.58 13.95
N TYR A 242 -29.93 6.59 13.21
CA TYR A 242 -29.24 6.40 11.93
C TYR A 242 -27.94 5.60 12.11
N LEU A 243 -27.09 6.01 13.05
CA LEU A 243 -25.80 5.38 13.28
C LEU A 243 -25.95 3.95 13.79
N ASN A 244 -26.86 3.71 14.73
CA ASN A 244 -27.15 2.37 15.25
C ASN A 244 -27.68 1.42 14.16
N LYS A 245 -28.44 1.93 13.18
CA LYS A 245 -28.84 1.14 12.01
C LYS A 245 -27.68 0.88 11.06
N ARG A 246 -26.93 1.92 10.67
CA ARG A 246 -25.83 1.84 9.69
C ARG A 246 -24.69 0.93 10.15
N PHE A 247 -24.35 0.97 11.43
CA PHE A 247 -23.21 0.24 12.01
C PHE A 247 -23.65 -1.04 12.76
N LYS A 248 -24.86 -1.54 12.49
CA LYS A 248 -25.35 -2.80 13.08
C LYS A 248 -24.50 -4.01 12.68
N GLU A 249 -24.09 -4.07 11.42
CA GLU A 249 -23.39 -5.21 10.80
C GLU A 249 -21.93 -4.90 10.41
N ILE A 250 -21.49 -3.66 10.60
CA ILE A 250 -20.17 -3.19 10.17
C ILE A 250 -19.59 -2.22 11.19
N ASN A 251 -18.28 -2.30 11.44
CA ASN A 251 -17.62 -1.57 12.52
C ASN A 251 -16.91 -0.30 12.03
N PHE A 252 -16.53 -0.25 10.75
CA PHE A 252 -15.87 0.89 10.13
C PHE A 252 -16.36 1.12 8.69
N LEU A 253 -16.60 2.37 8.32
CA LEU A 253 -16.93 2.82 6.98
C LEU A 253 -16.23 4.16 6.70
N PRO A 254 -15.61 4.35 5.54
CA PRO A 254 -15.20 5.68 5.12
C PRO A 254 -16.39 6.64 5.08
N ARG A 255 -16.10 7.91 5.33
CA ARG A 255 -17.08 9.00 5.40
C ARG A 255 -18.05 9.01 4.21
N HIS A 256 -17.57 8.75 2.99
CA HIS A 256 -18.42 8.78 1.80
C HIS A 256 -19.53 7.70 1.80
N LEU A 257 -19.36 6.59 2.53
CA LEU A 257 -20.37 5.52 2.57
C LEU A 257 -21.47 5.72 3.62
N PHE A 258 -21.27 6.59 4.61
CA PHE A 258 -22.26 6.83 5.65
C PHE A 258 -22.67 8.30 5.83
N ALA A 259 -21.88 9.27 5.37
CA ALA A 259 -22.14 10.68 5.60
C ALA A 259 -22.71 11.43 4.37
N GLU A 260 -22.85 10.78 3.22
CA GLU A 260 -23.40 11.39 1.99
C GLU A 260 -24.95 11.32 1.97
N GLN A 261 -25.59 11.41 3.14
CA GLN A 261 -27.04 11.33 3.34
C GLN A 261 -27.49 12.04 4.61
N TYR A 262 -28.80 12.25 4.76
CA TYR A 262 -29.37 12.72 6.03
C TYR A 262 -29.11 11.67 7.14
N PRO A 263 -28.71 12.06 8.37
CA PRO A 263 -28.74 13.40 8.96
C PRO A 263 -27.46 14.23 8.80
N PHE A 264 -26.45 13.75 8.05
CA PHE A 264 -25.21 14.48 7.81
C PHE A 264 -25.37 15.58 6.77
N LEU A 265 -26.23 15.35 5.78
CA LEU A 265 -26.54 16.31 4.73
C LEU A 265 -28.05 16.59 4.65
N VAL A 266 -28.41 17.87 4.54
CA VAL A 266 -29.79 18.35 4.43
C VAL A 266 -30.12 18.77 2.99
N SER A 267 -29.16 19.32 2.24
CA SER A 267 -29.37 19.72 0.85
C SER A 267 -29.66 18.54 -0.05
N LYS A 268 -30.31 18.79 -1.20
CA LYS A 268 -30.55 17.77 -2.23
C LYS A 268 -29.26 17.36 -2.96
N SER A 269 -28.22 18.18 -2.89
CA SER A 269 -26.93 17.92 -3.49
C SER A 269 -25.78 18.52 -2.67
N TYR A 270 -24.56 18.00 -2.85
CA TYR A 270 -23.37 18.41 -2.11
C TYR A 270 -22.13 18.40 -3.00
N ILE A 271 -21.11 19.19 -2.63
CA ILE A 271 -19.77 19.13 -3.23
C ILE A 271 -18.91 18.22 -2.37
N GLN A 272 -18.34 17.17 -2.98
CA GLN A 272 -17.38 16.34 -2.27
C GLN A 272 -16.11 17.14 -1.99
N ARG A 273 -15.78 17.31 -0.71
CA ARG A 273 -14.57 17.99 -0.25
C ARG A 273 -13.71 16.98 0.49
N ASN A 274 -12.46 16.85 0.08
CA ASN A 274 -11.52 15.89 0.66
C ASN A 274 -10.46 16.64 1.47
N ARG A 275 -10.66 16.67 2.80
CA ARG A 275 -9.63 17.05 3.77
C ARG A 275 -9.47 15.93 4.77
N ALA A 276 -8.23 15.59 5.08
CA ALA A 276 -7.89 14.50 6.00
C ALA A 276 -8.67 14.57 7.31
N PHE A 277 -9.21 13.44 7.75
CA PHE A 277 -9.91 13.28 9.03
C PHE A 277 -11.07 14.27 9.27
N THR A 278 -11.61 14.88 8.21
CA THR A 278 -12.57 15.98 8.32
C THR A 278 -13.88 15.61 7.62
N LEU A 279 -14.99 15.84 8.32
CA LEU A 279 -16.34 15.72 7.78
C LEU A 279 -16.88 17.11 7.43
N TYR A 280 -17.38 17.25 6.21
CA TYR A 280 -18.12 18.44 5.79
C TYR A 280 -19.61 18.17 5.91
N THR A 281 -20.33 19.08 6.55
CA THR A 281 -21.79 19.01 6.72
C THR A 281 -22.42 20.35 6.33
N ASP A 282 -23.66 20.30 5.84
CA ASP A 282 -24.56 21.44 5.70
C ASP A 282 -25.73 21.36 6.70
N ASN A 283 -25.64 20.46 7.68
CA ASN A 283 -26.59 20.35 8.77
C ASN A 283 -26.10 21.18 9.97
N PRO A 284 -26.74 22.31 10.30
CA PRO A 284 -26.35 23.12 11.45
C PRO A 284 -26.56 22.38 12.78
N GLU A 285 -27.58 21.52 12.90
CA GLU A 285 -27.87 20.80 14.14
C GLU A 285 -26.76 19.81 14.52
N LEU A 286 -26.15 19.18 13.51
CA LEU A 286 -24.98 18.31 13.71
C LEU A 286 -23.76 19.11 14.17
N PHE A 287 -23.51 20.25 13.54
CA PHE A 287 -22.37 21.10 13.89
C PHE A 287 -22.51 21.66 15.31
N ASP A 288 -23.70 22.14 15.67
CA ASP A 288 -24.00 22.66 17.00
C ASP A 288 -23.88 21.58 18.08
N LEU A 289 -24.30 20.34 17.78
CA LEU A 289 -24.12 19.18 18.67
C LEU A 289 -22.64 18.91 18.97
N VAL A 290 -21.78 18.91 17.95
CA VAL A 290 -20.34 18.67 18.14
C VAL A 290 -19.68 19.86 18.84
N ASN A 291 -20.06 21.08 18.48
CA ASN A 291 -19.50 22.31 19.04
C ASN A 291 -19.89 22.56 20.50
N SER A 292 -21.02 22.01 20.96
CA SER A 292 -21.42 22.03 22.38
C SER A 292 -20.62 21.06 23.24
N CYS A 293 -19.91 20.10 22.65
CA CYS A 293 -19.17 19.06 23.35
C CYS A 293 -17.70 19.44 23.58
N LYS A 294 -17.22 19.29 24.82
CA LYS A 294 -15.81 19.49 25.20
C LYS A 294 -15.34 18.37 26.12
N VAL A 295 -14.08 17.97 26.02
CA VAL A 295 -13.47 17.06 27.02
C VAL A 295 -12.60 17.86 27.96
N ILE A 296 -12.91 17.77 29.25
CA ILE A 296 -12.13 18.36 30.35
C ILE A 296 -11.86 17.22 31.32
N ASP A 297 -10.58 16.96 31.62
CA ASP A 297 -10.14 15.89 32.53
C ASP A 297 -10.66 14.49 32.15
N GLN A 298 -10.68 14.17 30.85
CA GLN A 298 -11.23 12.91 30.28
C GLN A 298 -12.74 12.72 30.43
N GLU A 299 -13.46 13.72 30.96
CA GLU A 299 -14.91 13.72 31.03
C GLU A 299 -15.52 14.60 29.94
N LEU A 300 -16.57 14.09 29.29
CA LEU A 300 -17.36 14.83 28.32
C LEU A 300 -18.23 15.85 29.06
N LYS A 301 -18.01 17.14 28.80
CA LYS A 301 -18.87 18.24 29.22
C LYS A 301 -19.68 18.74 28.02
N ILE A 302 -20.97 18.92 28.23
CA ILE A 302 -21.91 19.40 27.22
C ILE A 302 -22.34 20.81 27.63
N ASP A 303 -21.91 21.81 26.87
CA ASP A 303 -22.39 23.18 27.02
C ASP A 303 -23.89 23.25 26.65
N ASN A 304 -24.68 23.98 27.43
CA ASN A 304 -26.14 24.08 27.26
C ASN A 304 -26.88 22.72 27.28
N SER A 305 -26.52 21.81 28.20
CA SER A 305 -27.18 20.50 28.35
C SER A 305 -28.71 20.56 28.49
N GLU A 306 -29.25 21.68 29.00
CA GLU A 306 -30.69 21.93 29.09
C GLU A 306 -31.43 21.76 27.75
N ALA A 307 -30.77 22.01 26.61
CA ALA A 307 -31.34 21.84 25.28
C ALA A 307 -31.67 20.37 24.93
N TYR A 308 -31.10 19.40 25.66
CA TYR A 308 -31.28 17.98 25.43
C TYR A 308 -32.11 17.28 26.51
N ASN A 309 -32.59 18.00 27.54
CA ASN A 309 -33.35 17.44 28.66
C ASN A 309 -34.65 16.71 28.24
N SER A 310 -35.21 17.03 27.07
CA SER A 310 -36.38 16.36 26.52
C SER A 310 -36.06 15.03 25.83
N VAL A 311 -34.78 14.68 25.67
CA VAL A 311 -34.31 13.45 25.03
C VAL A 311 -33.88 12.47 26.13
N GLU A 312 -34.52 11.31 26.15
CA GLU A 312 -34.15 10.21 27.05
C GLU A 312 -32.71 9.76 26.80
N ASP A 313 -31.92 9.58 27.87
CA ASP A 313 -30.52 9.15 27.84
C ASP A 313 -29.62 9.97 26.88
N TYR A 314 -29.85 11.29 26.80
CA TYR A 314 -29.14 12.15 25.85
C TYR A 314 -27.60 12.04 25.97
N GLU A 315 -27.05 11.93 27.18
CA GLU A 315 -25.60 11.80 27.37
C GLU A 315 -25.03 10.53 26.74
N VAL A 316 -25.75 9.40 26.85
CA VAL A 316 -25.35 8.12 26.26
C VAL A 316 -25.38 8.22 24.74
N LYS A 317 -26.45 8.82 24.19
CA LYS A 317 -26.59 9.04 22.74
C LYS A 317 -25.51 9.95 22.18
N ILE A 318 -25.19 11.05 22.87
CA ILE A 318 -24.11 11.97 22.46
C ILE A 318 -22.77 11.24 22.46
N LYS A 319 -22.45 10.49 23.54
CA LYS A 319 -21.23 9.68 23.60
C LYS A 319 -21.16 8.67 22.47
N ASN A 320 -22.27 7.98 22.17
CA ASN A 320 -22.34 7.03 21.06
C ASN A 320 -22.08 7.70 19.70
N VAL A 321 -22.71 8.84 19.43
CA VAL A 321 -22.51 9.62 18.19
C VAL A 321 -21.04 10.03 18.04
N LEU A 322 -20.45 10.65 19.07
CA LEU A 322 -19.05 11.09 19.02
C LEU A 322 -18.09 9.91 18.90
N HIS A 323 -18.36 8.80 19.61
CA HIS A 323 -17.58 7.56 19.51
C HIS A 323 -17.61 6.98 18.10
N ILE A 324 -18.79 6.81 17.50
CA ILE A 324 -18.93 6.25 16.15
C ILE A 324 -18.22 7.14 15.12
N LEU A 325 -18.32 8.47 15.24
CA LEU A 325 -17.58 9.38 14.35
C LEU A 325 -16.06 9.25 14.53
N ALA A 326 -15.57 9.18 15.77
CA ALA A 326 -14.15 9.06 16.05
C ALA A 326 -13.56 7.73 15.54
N ILE A 327 -14.21 6.59 15.79
CA ILE A 327 -13.73 5.28 15.30
C ILE A 327 -13.73 5.21 13.77
N ASN A 328 -14.61 5.96 13.10
CA ASN A 328 -14.65 6.10 11.64
C ASN A 328 -13.72 7.19 11.09
N SER A 329 -12.69 7.57 11.87
CA SER A 329 -11.65 8.53 11.47
C SER A 329 -12.20 9.91 11.12
N VAL A 330 -13.23 10.36 11.84
CA VAL A 330 -13.71 11.73 11.82
C VAL A 330 -13.21 12.46 13.06
N ASN A 331 -12.18 13.28 12.89
CA ASN A 331 -11.58 14.05 13.99
C ASN A 331 -12.07 15.50 13.98
N ASN A 332 -12.53 16.00 12.83
CA ASN A 332 -12.99 17.38 12.67
C ASN A 332 -14.31 17.43 11.90
N ILE A 333 -15.11 18.44 12.19
CA ILE A 333 -16.32 18.77 11.43
C ILE A 333 -16.27 20.24 10.97
N ILE A 334 -16.74 20.49 9.75
CA ILE A 334 -16.87 21.83 9.17
C ILE A 334 -18.29 22.01 8.66
N TYR A 335 -18.94 23.08 9.11
CA TYR A 335 -20.21 23.55 8.56
C TYR A 335 -19.97 24.69 7.57
N GLU A 336 -20.32 24.48 6.31
CA GLU A 336 -20.17 25.44 5.20
C GLU A 336 -18.79 26.13 5.11
N HIS A 337 -18.71 27.38 5.62
CA HIS A 337 -17.54 28.26 5.66
C HIS A 337 -17.12 28.63 7.09
N GLN A 338 -17.72 28.00 8.10
CA GLN A 338 -17.38 28.23 9.50
C GLN A 338 -16.02 27.60 9.86
N LYS A 339 -15.49 28.00 11.02
CA LYS A 339 -14.25 27.44 11.56
C LYS A 339 -14.45 25.97 11.90
N GLU A 340 -13.43 25.16 11.65
CA GLU A 340 -13.44 23.74 12.03
C GLU A 340 -13.61 23.56 13.53
N THR A 341 -14.37 22.52 13.89
CA THR A 341 -14.59 22.07 15.27
C THR A 341 -14.05 20.65 15.41
N GLN A 342 -13.30 20.39 16.46
CA GLN A 342 -12.78 19.06 16.76
C GLN A 342 -13.85 18.17 17.39
N ILE A 343 -13.89 16.91 16.97
CA ILE A 343 -14.60 15.85 17.69
C ILE A 343 -13.70 15.42 18.83
N VAL A 344 -14.07 15.83 20.05
CA VAL A 344 -13.32 15.52 21.25
C VAL A 344 -14.02 14.38 21.99
N TYR A 345 -13.79 13.15 21.56
CA TYR A 345 -14.15 11.96 22.35
C TYR A 345 -13.30 10.77 21.90
N SER A 346 -12.33 10.38 22.72
CA SER A 346 -11.61 9.12 22.56
C SER A 346 -11.63 8.39 23.89
N GLU A 347 -12.42 7.31 23.97
CA GLU A 347 -12.31 6.38 25.06
C GLU A 347 -10.99 5.62 24.95
N THR A 348 -9.97 6.07 25.68
CA THR A 348 -8.68 5.39 25.73
C THR A 348 -8.74 4.22 26.71
N TYR A 349 -9.33 3.11 26.29
CA TYR A 349 -9.28 1.85 27.03
C TYR A 349 -8.21 0.91 26.49
N SER A 350 -7.49 0.23 27.39
CA SER A 350 -6.63 -0.90 27.03
C SER A 350 -7.51 -2.11 26.72
N CYS A 351 -7.79 -2.35 25.43
CA CYS A 351 -8.53 -3.53 25.00
C CYS A 351 -7.63 -4.77 24.97
N ASN A 352 -8.08 -5.88 25.57
CA ASN A 352 -7.36 -7.17 25.57
C ASN A 352 -7.98 -8.21 24.63
N CYS A 353 -8.73 -7.77 23.62
CA CYS A 353 -9.25 -8.69 22.61
C CYS A 353 -8.13 -9.26 21.72
N PRO A 354 -8.35 -10.43 21.08
CA PRO A 354 -7.31 -11.12 20.29
C PRO A 354 -6.64 -10.22 19.24
N MET A 355 -7.39 -9.39 18.53
CA MET A 355 -6.84 -8.46 17.53
C MET A 355 -6.02 -7.33 18.14
N CYS A 356 -6.38 -6.83 19.33
CA CYS A 356 -5.60 -5.80 20.01
C CYS A 356 -4.30 -6.36 20.61
N LYS A 357 -4.31 -7.63 21.02
CA LYS A 357 -3.09 -8.36 21.38
C LYS A 357 -2.19 -8.53 20.15
N TYR A 358 -2.77 -8.89 18.99
CA TYR A 358 -2.03 -9.05 17.74
C TYR A 358 -1.39 -7.73 17.31
N SER A 359 -2.13 -6.62 17.39
CA SER A 359 -1.59 -5.30 17.04
C SER A 359 -0.45 -4.87 17.96
N ARG A 360 -0.46 -5.30 19.22
CA ARG A 360 0.64 -5.11 20.20
C ARG A 360 1.75 -6.17 20.13
N PHE A 361 1.67 -7.08 19.17
CA PHE A 361 2.62 -8.18 18.96
C PHE A 361 2.65 -9.24 20.08
N GLU A 362 1.59 -9.34 20.88
CA GLU A 362 1.33 -10.34 21.95
C GLU A 362 0.87 -11.68 21.36
N PHE A 363 1.70 -12.29 20.50
CA PHE A 363 1.32 -13.44 19.67
C PHE A 363 0.98 -14.69 20.48
N LEU A 364 1.74 -14.99 21.54
CA LEU A 364 1.47 -16.16 22.38
C LEU A 364 0.07 -16.04 23.03
N ASP A 365 -0.23 -14.86 23.57
CA ASP A 365 -1.53 -14.57 24.16
C ASP A 365 -2.65 -14.49 23.12
N CYS A 366 -2.33 -14.13 21.87
CA CYS A 366 -3.28 -14.21 20.76
C CYS A 366 -3.71 -15.65 20.52
N PHE A 367 -2.76 -16.59 20.36
CA PHE A 367 -3.06 -18.00 20.15
C PHE A 367 -3.98 -18.56 21.24
N ASN A 368 -3.67 -18.28 22.51
CA ASN A 368 -4.51 -18.72 23.63
C ASN A 368 -5.93 -18.12 23.61
N SER A 369 -6.09 -16.91 23.08
CA SER A 369 -7.37 -16.19 23.09
C SER A 369 -8.32 -16.56 21.95
N VAL A 370 -7.86 -17.28 20.92
CA VAL A 370 -8.65 -17.61 19.71
C VAL A 370 -9.22 -19.03 19.70
N GLU A 371 -8.85 -19.89 20.65
CA GLU A 371 -9.27 -21.30 20.71
C GLU A 371 -10.80 -21.43 20.90
N ASN A 372 -11.38 -20.72 21.86
CA ASN A 372 -12.79 -20.88 22.23
C ASN A 372 -13.73 -20.23 21.21
N ALA A 373 -14.76 -20.96 20.77
CA ALA A 373 -15.77 -20.47 19.82
C ALA A 373 -16.92 -19.65 20.47
N GLU A 374 -16.87 -19.38 21.76
CA GLU A 374 -17.93 -18.63 22.48
C GLU A 374 -17.84 -17.11 22.24
N GLY A 375 -18.95 -16.41 22.45
CA GLY A 375 -19.06 -14.95 22.37
C GLY A 375 -20.15 -14.47 21.41
N SER A 376 -20.30 -13.15 21.33
CA SER A 376 -21.15 -12.49 20.33
C SER A 376 -20.74 -12.85 18.90
N LEU A 377 -21.63 -12.63 17.94
CA LEU A 377 -21.32 -12.86 16.52
C LEU A 377 -20.07 -12.06 16.08
N GLN A 378 -19.98 -10.78 16.47
CA GLN A 378 -18.82 -9.94 16.19
C GLN A 378 -17.52 -10.47 16.83
N GLU A 379 -17.58 -11.02 18.05
CA GLU A 379 -16.41 -11.64 18.69
C GLU A 379 -15.96 -12.90 17.96
N ARG A 380 -16.89 -13.72 17.46
CA ARG A 380 -16.56 -14.91 16.68
C ARG A 380 -15.96 -14.55 15.31
N PHE A 381 -16.46 -13.52 14.64
CA PHE A 381 -15.82 -12.95 13.43
C PHE A 381 -14.39 -12.48 13.72
N LYS A 382 -14.20 -11.72 14.80
CA LYS A 382 -12.88 -11.26 15.24
C LYS A 382 -11.91 -12.41 15.47
N LYS A 383 -12.36 -13.48 16.14
CA LYS A 383 -11.55 -14.69 16.37
C LYS A 383 -11.20 -15.41 15.07
N ALA A 384 -12.16 -15.57 14.15
CA ALA A 384 -11.91 -16.14 12.82
C ALA A 384 -10.85 -15.31 12.06
N TYR A 385 -10.97 -13.99 12.06
CA TYR A 385 -9.98 -13.09 11.46
C TYR A 385 -8.62 -13.13 12.13
N THR A 386 -8.58 -13.31 13.45
CA THR A 386 -7.31 -13.45 14.18
C THR A 386 -6.60 -14.75 13.82
N HIS A 387 -7.34 -15.86 13.59
CA HIS A 387 -6.75 -17.09 13.03
C HIS A 387 -6.08 -16.83 11.68
N TYR A 388 -6.72 -16.05 10.80
CA TYR A 388 -6.09 -15.59 9.55
C TYR A 388 -4.80 -14.80 9.80
N LYS A 389 -4.80 -13.81 10.69
CA LYS A 389 -3.61 -13.01 11.01
C LYS A 389 -2.45 -13.82 11.58
N LEU A 390 -2.75 -14.93 12.25
CA LEU A 390 -1.79 -15.89 12.80
C LEU A 390 -1.31 -16.94 11.78
N GLY A 391 -1.80 -16.91 10.53
CA GLY A 391 -1.44 -17.88 9.50
C GLY A 391 -2.22 -19.21 9.57
N ASN A 392 -3.24 -19.31 10.43
CA ASN A 392 -4.12 -20.47 10.53
C ASN A 392 -5.29 -20.35 9.54
N TYR A 393 -4.97 -20.37 8.24
CA TYR A 393 -5.96 -20.12 7.18
C TYR A 393 -7.07 -21.17 7.14
N PHE A 394 -6.78 -22.43 7.44
CA PHE A 394 -7.78 -23.49 7.44
C PHE A 394 -8.82 -23.31 8.55
N GLU A 395 -8.40 -23.08 9.81
CA GLU A 395 -9.36 -22.82 10.89
C GLU A 395 -10.11 -21.50 10.69
N SER A 396 -9.44 -20.48 10.13
CA SER A 396 -10.11 -19.24 9.71
C SER A 396 -11.21 -19.53 8.68
N ALA A 397 -10.92 -20.31 7.65
CA ALA A 397 -11.88 -20.65 6.58
C ALA A 397 -13.07 -21.44 7.13
N LYS A 398 -12.80 -22.46 7.94
CA LYS A 398 -13.82 -23.27 8.60
C LYS A 398 -14.77 -22.41 9.45
N ARG A 399 -14.23 -21.47 10.22
CA ARG A 399 -15.03 -20.56 11.06
C ARG A 399 -15.84 -19.58 10.23
N PHE A 400 -15.27 -18.98 9.18
CA PHE A 400 -16.02 -18.09 8.29
C PHE A 400 -17.12 -18.81 7.50
N LYS A 401 -16.93 -20.08 7.15
CA LYS A 401 -18.01 -20.90 6.56
C LYS A 401 -19.20 -21.00 7.50
N ALA A 402 -18.98 -21.46 8.73
CA ALA A 402 -20.05 -21.60 9.73
C ALA A 402 -20.72 -20.25 10.06
N LEU A 403 -19.93 -19.17 10.15
CA LEU A 403 -20.44 -17.83 10.39
C LEU A 403 -21.29 -17.31 9.23
N GLY A 404 -20.92 -17.61 7.98
CA GLY A 404 -21.71 -17.24 6.81
C GLY A 404 -23.09 -17.90 6.79
N GLU A 405 -23.13 -19.21 7.08
CA GLU A 405 -24.37 -19.99 7.21
C GLU A 405 -25.26 -19.44 8.34
N GLU A 406 -24.68 -19.16 9.51
CA GLU A 406 -25.42 -18.59 10.64
C GLU A 406 -25.95 -17.16 10.37
N CYS A 407 -25.19 -16.33 9.66
CA CYS A 407 -25.63 -14.98 9.29
C CYS A 407 -26.79 -15.02 8.28
N ASP A 408 -26.80 -16.00 7.37
CA ASP A 408 -27.95 -16.22 6.48
C ASP A 408 -29.22 -16.55 7.28
N ASP A 409 -29.11 -17.42 8.30
CA ASP A 409 -30.23 -17.81 9.16
C ASP A 409 -30.76 -16.64 10.00
N GLN A 410 -29.90 -15.67 10.35
CA GLN A 410 -30.23 -14.49 11.16
C GLN A 410 -30.64 -13.25 10.33
N ASP A 411 -30.71 -13.36 9.00
CA ASP A 411 -30.99 -12.25 8.08
C ASP A 411 -30.01 -11.07 8.27
N LEU A 412 -28.71 -11.37 8.31
CA LEU A 412 -27.60 -10.43 8.40
C LEU A 412 -26.79 -10.44 7.08
N PRO A 413 -27.30 -9.81 6.01
CA PRO A 413 -26.77 -9.96 4.67
C PRO A 413 -25.34 -9.42 4.50
N LEU A 414 -24.99 -8.32 5.19
CA LEU A 414 -23.66 -7.71 5.05
C LEU A 414 -22.59 -8.56 5.74
N MET A 415 -22.90 -9.07 6.95
CA MET A 415 -22.01 -9.99 7.65
C MET A 415 -21.87 -11.33 6.91
N SER A 416 -22.99 -11.87 6.39
CA SER A 416 -22.98 -13.09 5.57
C SER A 416 -22.08 -12.94 4.36
N PHE A 417 -22.27 -11.87 3.57
CA PHE A 417 -21.44 -11.60 2.40
C PHE A 417 -19.96 -11.45 2.76
N THR A 418 -19.65 -10.73 3.85
CA THR A 418 -18.28 -10.56 4.33
C THR A 418 -17.63 -11.88 4.71
N ALA A 419 -18.36 -12.76 5.42
CA ALA A 419 -17.87 -14.10 5.77
C ALA A 419 -17.57 -14.95 4.54
N LYS A 420 -18.45 -14.91 3.53
CA LYS A 420 -18.30 -15.68 2.28
C LYS A 420 -17.20 -15.10 1.38
N PHE A 421 -17.05 -13.77 1.34
CA PHE A 421 -15.90 -13.09 0.74
C PHE A 421 -14.58 -13.58 1.36
N ASN A 422 -14.50 -13.58 2.69
CA ASN A 422 -13.33 -14.05 3.41
C ASN A 422 -13.06 -15.55 3.15
N LEU A 423 -14.10 -16.38 3.17
CA LEU A 423 -13.99 -17.80 2.85
C LEU A 423 -13.41 -18.01 1.45
N HIS A 424 -13.94 -17.31 0.43
CA HIS A 424 -13.41 -17.38 -0.94
C HIS A 424 -11.90 -17.08 -0.99
N ARG A 425 -11.45 -16.02 -0.31
CA ARG A 425 -10.03 -15.63 -0.25
C ARG A 425 -9.20 -16.68 0.49
N LEU A 426 -9.65 -17.14 1.64
CA LEU A 426 -8.94 -18.13 2.45
C LEU A 426 -8.80 -19.47 1.73
N LEU A 427 -9.80 -19.90 0.96
CA LEU A 427 -9.70 -21.12 0.15
C LEU A 427 -8.57 -21.02 -0.90
N ILE A 428 -8.38 -19.85 -1.50
CA ILE A 428 -7.25 -19.59 -2.40
C ILE A 428 -5.92 -19.67 -1.62
N MET A 429 -5.85 -19.03 -0.45
CA MET A 429 -4.65 -19.04 0.38
C MET A 429 -4.29 -20.44 0.86
N CYS A 430 -5.25 -21.23 1.34
CA CYS A 430 -5.05 -22.63 1.74
C CYS A 430 -4.56 -23.49 0.56
N ARG A 431 -5.11 -23.32 -0.65
CA ARG A 431 -4.65 -24.07 -1.84
C ARG A 431 -3.21 -23.75 -2.20
N ASN A 432 -2.81 -22.49 -2.08
CA ASN A 432 -1.43 -22.08 -2.31
C ASN A 432 -0.49 -22.60 -1.21
N GLN A 433 -0.93 -22.53 0.05
CA GLN A 433 -0.17 -22.99 1.22
C GLN A 433 0.07 -24.51 1.20
N TYR A 434 -0.95 -25.30 0.86
CA TYR A 434 -0.89 -26.76 0.86
C TYR A 434 -0.58 -27.34 -0.52
N TYR A 435 0.04 -26.56 -1.41
CA TYR A 435 0.41 -27.03 -2.74
C TYR A 435 1.37 -28.22 -2.64
N GLY A 436 0.98 -29.36 -3.21
CA GLY A 436 1.75 -30.62 -3.13
C GLY A 436 1.36 -31.54 -1.97
N GLU A 437 0.54 -31.10 -1.02
CA GLU A 437 0.08 -31.88 0.14
C GLU A 437 -1.38 -32.37 -0.06
N GLU A 438 -1.55 -33.47 -0.80
CA GLU A 438 -2.87 -33.95 -1.25
C GLU A 438 -3.85 -34.19 -0.09
N SER A 439 -3.37 -34.69 1.05
CA SER A 439 -4.20 -34.94 2.24
C SER A 439 -4.79 -33.65 2.84
N LEU A 440 -4.04 -32.55 2.82
CA LEU A 440 -4.50 -31.24 3.30
C LEU A 440 -5.43 -30.57 2.29
N LEU A 441 -5.15 -30.70 1.00
CA LEU A 441 -6.03 -30.21 -0.07
C LEU A 441 -7.41 -30.90 -0.04
N GLN A 442 -7.47 -32.19 0.30
CA GLN A 442 -8.74 -32.89 0.54
C GLN A 442 -9.51 -32.34 1.74
N LYS A 443 -8.84 -31.91 2.82
CA LYS A 443 -9.51 -31.24 3.95
C LYS A 443 -10.09 -29.89 3.51
N VAL A 444 -9.36 -29.12 2.70
CA VAL A 444 -9.83 -27.82 2.18
C VAL A 444 -11.04 -27.99 1.25
N SER A 445 -11.09 -29.04 0.43
CA SER A 445 -12.20 -29.24 -0.52
C SER A 445 -13.54 -29.48 0.16
N ILE A 446 -13.56 -30.04 1.38
CA ILE A 446 -14.78 -30.21 2.20
C ILE A 446 -15.43 -28.86 2.57
N LEU A 447 -14.64 -27.78 2.62
CA LEU A 447 -15.18 -26.45 2.86
C LEU A 447 -15.97 -25.91 1.67
N GLY A 448 -15.79 -26.47 0.47
CA GLY A 448 -16.56 -26.14 -0.74
C GLY A 448 -15.95 -24.99 -1.55
N SER A 449 -16.79 -24.32 -2.33
CA SER A 449 -16.45 -23.13 -3.13
C SER A 449 -17.50 -22.06 -2.95
N VAL A 450 -17.10 -20.80 -3.09
CA VAL A 450 -17.98 -19.63 -3.00
C VAL A 450 -17.95 -18.88 -4.33
N ASP A 451 -19.14 -18.64 -4.89
CA ASP A 451 -19.34 -17.74 -6.03
C ASP A 451 -19.80 -16.37 -5.52
N LEU A 452 -18.90 -15.38 -5.58
CA LEU A 452 -19.16 -14.06 -4.98
C LEU A 452 -20.23 -13.26 -5.73
N GLU A 453 -20.49 -13.52 -7.01
CA GLU A 453 -21.54 -12.81 -7.75
C GLU A 453 -22.92 -13.30 -7.30
N ASP A 454 -23.07 -14.61 -7.07
CA ASP A 454 -24.31 -15.18 -6.53
C ASP A 454 -24.55 -14.75 -5.08
N GLU A 455 -23.48 -14.70 -4.26
CA GLU A 455 -23.58 -14.20 -2.88
C GLU A 455 -23.89 -12.70 -2.82
N LEU A 456 -23.35 -11.89 -3.73
CA LEU A 456 -23.69 -10.46 -3.82
C LEU A 456 -25.18 -10.32 -4.13
N LYS A 457 -25.70 -11.07 -5.11
CA LYS A 457 -27.13 -11.08 -5.46
C LYS A 457 -28.02 -11.53 -4.30
N LEU A 458 -27.51 -12.38 -3.39
CA LEU A 458 -28.21 -12.85 -2.18
C LEU A 458 -28.28 -11.76 -1.11
N ALA A 459 -27.15 -11.11 -0.84
CA ALA A 459 -27.03 -10.11 0.21
C ALA A 459 -27.58 -8.73 -0.18
N ASN A 460 -27.65 -8.42 -1.48
CA ASN A 460 -27.94 -7.07 -1.96
C ASN A 460 -29.30 -6.55 -1.47
N ASN A 461 -29.25 -5.45 -0.72
CA ASN A 461 -30.40 -4.72 -0.23
C ASN A 461 -30.22 -3.20 -0.49
N LEU A 462 -31.28 -2.41 -0.39
CA LEU A 462 -31.20 -0.97 -0.68
C LEU A 462 -30.23 -0.23 0.25
N GLU A 463 -30.22 -0.59 1.53
CA GLU A 463 -29.46 0.11 2.58
C GLU A 463 -27.94 -0.09 2.43
N ASP A 464 -27.52 -1.30 2.07
CA ASP A 464 -26.11 -1.75 2.05
C ASP A 464 -25.55 -2.03 0.66
N SER A 465 -26.36 -1.93 -0.41
CA SER A 465 -25.94 -2.19 -1.79
C SER A 465 -24.59 -1.57 -2.16
N ALA A 466 -24.34 -0.32 -1.77
CA ALA A 466 -23.07 0.33 -2.05
C ALA A 466 -21.89 -0.28 -1.28
N ILE A 467 -22.08 -0.70 -0.03
CA ILE A 467 -21.03 -1.33 0.78
C ILE A 467 -20.71 -2.71 0.22
N LEU A 468 -21.75 -3.48 -0.12
CA LEU A 468 -21.62 -4.82 -0.71
C LEU A 468 -20.89 -4.77 -2.05
N GLU A 469 -21.29 -3.86 -2.94
CA GLU A 469 -20.58 -3.61 -4.20
C GLU A 469 -19.13 -3.17 -3.96
N TRP A 470 -18.89 -2.29 -2.99
CA TRP A 470 -17.55 -1.79 -2.67
C TRP A 470 -16.60 -2.90 -2.19
N ILE A 471 -17.09 -3.85 -1.39
CA ILE A 471 -16.35 -5.06 -0.99
C ILE A 471 -16.17 -5.99 -2.19
N HIS A 472 -17.23 -6.30 -2.93
CA HIS A 472 -17.23 -7.22 -4.07
C HIS A 472 -16.24 -6.80 -5.16
N SER A 473 -16.30 -5.54 -5.57
CA SER A 473 -15.46 -4.94 -6.61
C SER A 473 -14.05 -4.61 -6.13
N ARG A 474 -13.79 -4.72 -4.82
CA ARG A 474 -12.51 -4.38 -4.17
C ARG A 474 -12.13 -2.90 -4.32
N GLU A 475 -13.12 -2.03 -4.43
CA GLU A 475 -12.91 -0.59 -4.53
C GLU A 475 -12.33 0.01 -3.24
N PHE A 476 -12.48 -0.67 -2.10
CA PHE A 476 -11.82 -0.29 -0.85
C PHE A 476 -10.29 -0.30 -0.90
N ILE A 477 -9.68 -0.91 -1.91
CA ILE A 477 -8.23 -0.87 -2.16
C ILE A 477 -7.89 -0.18 -3.49
N ASN A 478 -8.67 -0.42 -4.56
CA ASN A 478 -8.35 0.07 -5.91
C ASN A 478 -8.40 1.60 -6.00
N GLU A 479 -9.46 2.22 -5.46
CA GLU A 479 -9.60 3.67 -5.45
C GLU A 479 -8.51 4.36 -4.61
N PRO A 480 -8.25 3.93 -3.35
CA PRO A 480 -7.12 4.41 -2.55
C PRO A 480 -5.76 4.29 -3.23
N LEU A 481 -5.50 3.20 -3.95
CA LEU A 481 -4.22 2.95 -4.61
C LEU A 481 -3.92 4.03 -5.66
N GLY A 482 -4.90 4.40 -6.49
CA GLY A 482 -4.75 5.50 -7.45
C GLY A 482 -4.51 6.86 -6.78
N LYS A 483 -5.25 7.16 -5.70
CA LYS A 483 -5.10 8.41 -4.94
C LYS A 483 -3.74 8.50 -4.24
N MET A 484 -3.29 7.41 -3.62
CA MET A 484 -1.99 7.36 -2.95
C MET A 484 -0.83 7.51 -3.92
N GLN A 485 -0.91 6.92 -5.12
CA GLN A 485 0.10 7.11 -6.14
C GLN A 485 0.26 8.60 -6.51
N GLN A 486 -0.84 9.32 -6.67
CA GLN A 486 -0.83 10.77 -6.95
C GLN A 486 -0.20 11.56 -5.79
N LEU A 487 -0.61 11.27 -4.55
CA LEU A 487 -0.10 11.95 -3.36
C LEU A 487 1.39 11.69 -3.13
N THR A 488 1.84 10.44 -3.22
CA THR A 488 3.26 10.09 -3.07
C THR A 488 4.11 10.76 -4.14
N ASN A 489 3.63 10.84 -5.39
CA ASN A 489 4.31 11.58 -6.46
C ASN A 489 4.39 13.10 -6.16
N ALA A 490 3.32 13.69 -5.62
CA ALA A 490 3.31 15.10 -5.24
C ALA A 490 4.30 15.38 -4.10
N ILE A 491 4.32 14.54 -3.06
CA ILE A 491 5.25 14.67 -1.92
C ILE A 491 6.71 14.49 -2.39
N ARG A 492 6.97 13.55 -3.31
CA ARG A 492 8.28 13.39 -3.93
C ARG A 492 8.72 14.65 -4.67
N ALA A 493 7.82 15.25 -5.45
CA ALA A 493 8.10 16.50 -6.14
C ALA A 493 8.40 17.62 -5.13
N ASP A 494 7.66 17.72 -4.02
CA ASP A 494 7.93 18.69 -2.95
C ASP A 494 9.33 18.53 -2.36
N PHE A 495 9.78 17.29 -2.16
CA PHE A 495 11.13 16.99 -1.67
C PHE A 495 12.21 17.42 -2.68
N PHE A 496 12.14 16.93 -3.92
CA PHE A 496 13.19 17.15 -4.92
C PHE A 496 13.25 18.61 -5.39
N ASN A 497 12.11 19.29 -5.49
CA ASN A 497 12.03 20.70 -5.88
C ASN A 497 12.28 21.66 -4.71
N ARG A 498 12.45 21.16 -3.48
CA ARG A 498 12.62 21.97 -2.27
C ARG A 498 11.48 22.96 -2.06
N ASN A 499 10.25 22.54 -2.35
CA ASN A 499 9.07 23.40 -2.21
C ASN A 499 8.89 23.87 -0.76
N SER A 500 8.41 25.11 -0.60
CA SER A 500 8.02 25.70 0.68
C SER A 500 6.58 26.22 0.59
N GLY A 501 5.93 26.52 1.71
CA GLY A 501 4.53 26.95 1.72
C GLY A 501 3.69 26.03 2.60
N TRP A 502 2.47 25.72 2.20
CA TRP A 502 1.58 24.79 2.91
C TRP A 502 0.85 23.88 1.92
N ASN A 503 0.76 22.58 2.22
CA ASN A 503 -0.16 21.67 1.55
C ASN A 503 -0.64 20.57 2.51
N GLU A 504 -1.68 19.83 2.13
CA GLU A 504 -2.30 18.77 2.94
C GLU A 504 -1.89 17.35 2.48
N ASN A 505 -0.89 17.24 1.60
CA ASN A 505 -0.59 15.98 0.90
C ASN A 505 -0.26 14.85 1.89
N THR A 506 0.55 15.15 2.91
CA THR A 506 0.93 14.18 3.94
C THR A 506 -0.26 13.73 4.77
N TYR A 507 -1.12 14.65 5.20
CA TYR A 507 -2.28 14.30 6.02
C TYR A 507 -3.28 13.47 5.23
N ASN A 508 -3.51 13.81 3.95
CA ASN A 508 -4.38 13.04 3.06
C ASN A 508 -3.80 11.63 2.79
N LEU A 509 -2.47 11.50 2.66
CA LEU A 509 -1.81 10.21 2.53
C LEU A 509 -2.09 9.32 3.75
N ILE A 510 -1.95 9.88 4.96
CA ILE A 510 -2.20 9.15 6.22
C ILE A 510 -3.68 8.80 6.37
N ASP A 511 -4.61 9.71 6.08
CA ASP A 511 -6.06 9.47 6.17
C ASP A 511 -6.52 8.37 5.21
N ILE A 512 -6.04 8.39 3.95
CA ILE A 512 -6.39 7.33 2.97
C ILE A 512 -5.85 5.98 3.42
N TYR A 513 -4.56 5.90 3.78
CA TYR A 513 -3.95 4.64 4.19
C TYR A 513 -4.64 4.08 5.44
N ARG A 514 -4.86 4.90 6.47
CA ARG A 514 -5.59 4.51 7.69
C ARG A 514 -7.03 4.11 7.39
N GLY A 515 -7.68 4.76 6.44
CA GLY A 515 -9.02 4.38 5.99
C GLY A 515 -9.08 2.94 5.47
N VAL A 516 -8.10 2.53 4.66
CA VAL A 516 -7.99 1.15 4.16
C VAL A 516 -7.66 0.17 5.28
N GLU A 517 -6.65 0.49 6.10
CA GLU A 517 -6.20 -0.33 7.22
C GLU A 517 -7.34 -0.59 8.23
N ASN A 518 -8.04 0.48 8.64
CA ASN A 518 -9.17 0.39 9.58
C ASN A 518 -10.35 -0.34 8.95
N PHE A 519 -10.67 -0.10 7.67
CA PHE A 519 -11.74 -0.82 6.99
C PHE A 519 -11.50 -2.33 7.00
N MET A 520 -10.28 -2.79 6.73
CA MET A 520 -9.97 -4.21 6.77
C MET A 520 -9.95 -4.76 8.20
N ASN A 521 -9.26 -4.10 9.12
CA ASN A 521 -9.04 -4.63 10.46
C ASN A 521 -10.29 -4.57 11.35
N ALA A 522 -11.10 -3.51 11.25
CA ALA A 522 -12.33 -3.38 12.04
C ALA A 522 -13.48 -4.23 11.49
N ASN A 523 -13.57 -4.39 10.17
CA ASN A 523 -14.61 -5.22 9.53
C ASN A 523 -14.16 -6.65 9.25
N PHE A 524 -12.95 -7.02 9.69
CA PHE A 524 -12.43 -8.38 9.60
C PHE A 524 -12.29 -8.90 8.17
N ILE A 525 -11.89 -8.04 7.22
CA ILE A 525 -11.77 -8.38 5.80
C ILE A 525 -10.37 -8.94 5.50
N VAL A 526 -10.33 -10.13 4.90
CA VAL A 526 -9.11 -10.86 4.53
C VAL A 526 -8.56 -10.33 3.19
N TYR A 527 -7.64 -9.36 3.25
CA TYR A 527 -7.06 -8.76 2.04
C TYR A 527 -5.64 -8.19 2.19
N ASP A 528 -5.08 -8.07 3.40
CA ASP A 528 -3.77 -7.45 3.63
C ASP A 528 -2.56 -8.32 3.21
N GLY A 529 -2.79 -9.57 2.78
CA GLY A 529 -1.79 -10.41 2.13
C GLY A 529 -1.71 -10.24 0.60
N SER A 530 -2.38 -9.24 0.03
CA SER A 530 -2.41 -8.97 -1.42
C SER A 530 -1.27 -8.07 -1.89
N SER A 531 -0.88 -8.17 -3.16
CA SER A 531 0.13 -7.29 -3.74
C SER A 531 -0.36 -5.84 -3.86
N GLU A 532 -1.66 -5.63 -4.03
CA GLU A 532 -2.27 -4.30 -4.03
C GLU A 532 -2.09 -3.61 -2.67
N PHE A 533 -2.30 -4.34 -1.56
CA PHE A 533 -2.07 -3.79 -0.23
C PHE A 533 -0.57 -3.59 0.07
N GLU A 534 0.30 -4.50 -0.39
CA GLU A 534 1.75 -4.32 -0.26
C GLU A 534 2.23 -3.05 -0.98
N ASN A 535 1.74 -2.79 -2.20
CA ASN A 535 2.04 -1.57 -2.94
C ASN A 535 1.53 -0.31 -2.22
N LEU A 536 0.35 -0.41 -1.60
CA LEU A 536 -0.22 0.68 -0.80
C LEU A 536 0.66 0.99 0.43
N ALA A 537 1.12 -0.04 1.17
CA ALA A 537 2.05 0.11 2.29
C ALA A 537 3.40 0.68 1.86
N ASP A 538 3.93 0.29 0.70
CA ASP A 538 5.18 0.85 0.19
C ASP A 538 5.06 2.33 -0.20
N MET A 539 3.93 2.73 -0.82
CA MET A 539 3.64 4.14 -1.13
C MET A 539 3.45 4.97 0.14
N TYR A 540 2.84 4.40 1.17
CA TYR A 540 2.72 5.02 2.50
C TYR A 540 4.09 5.27 3.10
N LEU A 541 4.95 4.25 3.13
CA LEU A 541 6.32 4.35 3.62
C LEU A 541 7.14 5.40 2.86
N GLU A 542 7.14 5.36 1.52
CA GLU A 542 7.88 6.34 0.71
C GLU A 542 7.38 7.77 0.99
N GLY A 543 6.05 7.95 1.02
CA GLY A 543 5.43 9.25 1.25
C GLY A 543 5.76 9.84 2.62
N LEU A 544 5.77 9.03 3.69
CA LEU A 544 6.17 9.48 5.02
C LEU A 544 7.64 9.93 5.06
N PHE A 545 8.55 9.14 4.48
CA PHE A 545 9.99 9.44 4.49
C PHE A 545 10.32 10.65 3.62
N ALA A 546 9.71 10.74 2.44
CA ALA A 546 9.83 11.89 1.54
C ALA A 546 9.31 13.17 2.23
N SER A 547 8.11 13.11 2.82
CA SER A 547 7.50 14.23 3.54
C SER A 547 8.37 14.71 4.70
N TYR A 548 8.87 13.78 5.52
CA TYR A 548 9.78 14.12 6.61
C TYR A 548 11.08 14.78 6.09
N GLY A 549 11.60 14.34 4.94
CA GLY A 549 12.76 14.94 4.28
C GLY A 549 12.52 16.30 3.62
N CYS A 550 11.27 16.74 3.44
CA CYS A 550 10.94 18.00 2.75
C CYS A 550 11.53 19.23 3.46
N HIS A 551 11.53 20.36 2.73
CA HIS A 551 12.04 21.63 3.23
C HIS A 551 11.41 22.01 4.59
N PRO A 552 12.16 22.52 5.60
CA PRO A 552 11.62 22.80 6.93
C PRO A 552 10.46 23.82 6.97
N LYS A 553 10.38 24.71 5.97
CA LYS A 553 9.29 25.70 5.82
C LYS A 553 8.08 25.17 5.03
N LEU A 554 8.03 23.88 4.69
CA LEU A 554 6.84 23.28 4.10
C LEU A 554 5.89 22.89 5.23
N GLY A 555 4.82 23.65 5.41
CA GLY A 555 3.70 23.33 6.27
C GLY A 555 2.90 22.13 5.75
N GLY A 556 2.42 21.32 6.69
CA GLY A 556 1.75 20.04 6.41
C GLY A 556 2.68 18.87 6.07
N LYS A 557 4.01 19.05 6.22
CA LYS A 557 4.95 17.94 6.20
C LYS A 557 4.86 17.08 7.48
N LEU A 558 5.35 15.85 7.42
CA LEU A 558 5.51 15.01 8.60
C LEU A 558 6.57 15.60 9.54
N LEU A 559 6.24 15.76 10.82
CA LEU A 559 7.13 16.31 11.84
C LEU A 559 7.77 15.24 12.71
N TYR A 560 7.02 14.18 13.02
CA TYR A 560 7.45 13.09 13.89
C TYR A 560 6.71 11.81 13.52
N PHE A 561 7.26 10.68 13.94
CA PHE A 561 6.64 9.36 13.88
C PHE A 561 6.02 9.06 15.25
N SER A 562 4.70 8.81 15.28
CA SER A 562 3.99 8.36 16.48
C SER A 562 3.93 6.84 16.57
N ASP A 563 3.59 6.30 17.75
CA ASP A 563 3.46 4.85 17.94
C ASP A 563 2.50 4.20 16.93
N ASP A 564 1.36 4.81 16.63
CA ASP A 564 0.43 4.29 15.62
C ASP A 564 1.07 4.15 14.23
N ILE A 565 1.87 5.14 13.80
CA ILE A 565 2.57 5.07 12.52
C ILE A 565 3.59 3.94 12.59
N LEU A 566 4.37 3.85 13.66
CA LEU A 566 5.42 2.85 13.81
C LEU A 566 4.87 1.43 13.88
N VAL A 567 3.76 1.20 14.59
CA VAL A 567 3.07 -0.08 14.65
C VAL A 567 2.59 -0.51 13.26
N SER A 568 1.97 0.41 12.50
CA SER A 568 1.52 0.11 11.14
C SER A 568 2.70 -0.21 10.20
N LEU A 569 3.79 0.57 10.29
CA LEU A 569 5.02 0.29 9.55
C LEU A 569 5.60 -1.09 9.91
N MET A 570 5.61 -1.46 11.20
CA MET A 570 6.06 -2.78 11.64
C MET A 570 5.19 -3.93 11.12
N HIS A 571 3.87 -3.78 11.09
CA HIS A 571 2.97 -4.83 10.61
C HIS A 571 3.10 -5.08 9.11
N TYR A 572 3.26 -4.03 8.31
CA TYR A 572 3.01 -4.09 6.86
C TYR A 572 4.17 -3.69 5.95
N CYS A 573 5.19 -2.99 6.45
CA CYS A 573 6.31 -2.51 5.62
C CYS A 573 7.57 -3.37 5.75
N LYS A 574 8.43 -3.30 4.72
CA LYS A 574 9.67 -4.07 4.65
C LYS A 574 10.91 -3.27 5.02
N ALA A 575 11.80 -3.88 5.81
CA ALA A 575 13.03 -3.28 6.31
C ALA A 575 14.00 -2.80 5.20
N ASP A 576 14.08 -3.53 4.08
CA ASP A 576 14.88 -3.15 2.92
C ASP A 576 14.37 -1.88 2.23
N ARG A 577 13.04 -1.76 2.08
CA ARG A 577 12.39 -0.55 1.56
C ARG A 577 12.63 0.64 2.49
N MET A 578 12.57 0.45 3.81
CA MET A 578 12.88 1.51 4.77
C MET A 578 14.31 2.03 4.60
N ARG A 579 15.29 1.14 4.52
CA ARG A 579 16.70 1.52 4.30
C ARG A 579 16.89 2.22 2.97
N HIS A 580 16.23 1.74 1.91
CA HIS A 580 16.24 2.38 0.60
C HIS A 580 15.73 3.82 0.68
N TYR A 581 14.55 4.05 1.24
CA TYR A 581 13.96 5.39 1.33
C TYR A 581 14.71 6.31 2.30
N PHE A 582 15.19 5.79 3.43
CA PHE A 582 16.03 6.53 4.36
C PHE A 582 17.26 7.11 3.65
N SER A 583 17.93 6.29 2.83
CA SER A 583 19.08 6.69 2.03
C SER A 583 18.69 7.63 0.88
N ARG A 584 17.64 7.30 0.12
CA ARG A 584 17.15 8.09 -1.02
C ARG A 584 16.86 9.54 -0.65
N TYR A 585 16.23 9.76 0.50
CA TYR A 585 15.89 11.08 1.01
C TYR A 585 16.98 11.71 1.90
N SER A 586 18.17 11.08 1.96
CA SER A 586 19.33 11.55 2.72
C SER A 586 19.01 11.86 4.19
N LEU A 587 18.14 11.05 4.80
CA LEU A 587 17.72 11.23 6.18
C LEU A 587 18.86 10.86 7.13
N LYS A 588 18.97 11.57 8.25
CA LYS A 588 19.97 11.31 9.29
C LYS A 588 19.39 10.56 10.47
N GLU A 589 18.19 10.99 10.87
CA GLU A 589 17.44 10.48 12.01
C GLU A 589 15.96 10.89 11.88
N LEU A 590 15.06 10.12 12.46
CA LEU A 590 13.61 10.32 12.47
C LEU A 590 13.15 10.73 13.87
N SER A 591 12.47 11.86 14.00
CA SER A 591 11.92 12.27 15.30
C SER A 591 10.79 11.33 15.74
N TYR A 592 10.90 10.80 16.96
CA TYR A 592 9.88 9.96 17.60
C TYR A 592 9.06 10.79 18.60
N LYS A 593 7.75 10.55 18.64
CA LYS A 593 6.86 11.09 19.68
C LYS A 593 6.03 9.95 20.27
N GLN A 594 6.29 9.65 21.53
CA GLN A 594 5.54 8.66 22.29
C GLN A 594 4.10 9.11 22.54
N ASP A 595 3.17 8.17 22.47
CA ASP A 595 1.76 8.35 22.79
C ASP A 595 1.53 8.49 24.32
N PRO A 596 0.55 9.29 24.80
CA PRO A 596 0.32 9.51 26.24
C PRO A 596 -0.04 8.24 27.04
N LEU A 597 -0.36 7.13 26.36
CA LEU A 597 -0.75 5.86 26.99
C LEU A 597 0.42 4.97 27.41
N ASN A 598 1.65 5.51 27.50
CA ASN A 598 2.86 4.79 27.92
C ASN A 598 3.20 3.53 27.09
N ARG A 599 2.61 3.38 25.90
CA ARG A 599 3.08 2.42 24.89
C ARG A 599 4.40 3.00 24.36
N SER A 600 5.49 2.26 24.45
CA SER A 600 6.77 2.67 23.86
C SER A 600 7.09 1.72 22.72
N PHE A 601 7.44 2.29 21.57
CA PHE A 601 7.93 1.55 20.42
C PHE A 601 9.08 0.61 20.79
N ALA A 602 10.04 1.07 21.62
CA ALA A 602 11.17 0.25 22.05
C ALA A 602 10.71 -0.98 22.84
N LYS A 603 9.71 -0.83 23.72
CA LYS A 603 9.11 -1.95 24.44
C LYS A 603 8.45 -2.96 23.50
N SER A 604 7.75 -2.52 22.46
CA SER A 604 7.17 -3.42 21.46
C SER A 604 8.23 -4.24 20.72
N VAL A 605 9.35 -3.61 20.33
CA VAL A 605 10.47 -4.31 19.68
C VAL A 605 11.12 -5.33 20.62
N CYS A 606 11.34 -4.96 21.88
CA CYS A 606 11.88 -5.87 22.91
C CYS A 606 10.94 -7.05 23.17
N PHE A 607 9.63 -6.77 23.23
CA PHE A 607 8.62 -7.76 23.49
C PHE A 607 8.53 -8.81 22.37
N ILE A 608 8.55 -8.40 21.10
CA ILE A 608 8.64 -9.32 19.95
C ILE A 608 9.82 -10.28 20.13
N MET A 609 11.04 -9.78 20.38
CA MET A 609 12.19 -10.66 20.57
C MET A 609 11.99 -11.69 21.69
N ASN A 610 11.39 -11.28 22.81
CA ASN A 610 11.22 -12.15 23.97
C ASN A 610 10.15 -13.24 23.78
N GLU A 611 9.16 -13.03 22.90
CA GLU A 611 8.08 -13.98 22.65
C GLU A 611 8.41 -15.09 21.64
N TRP A 612 9.46 -14.90 20.83
CA TRP A 612 9.78 -15.76 19.69
C TRP A 612 9.84 -17.24 20.05
N MET A 613 10.64 -17.63 21.04
CA MET A 613 10.89 -19.06 21.35
C MET A 613 9.58 -19.80 21.68
N LYS A 614 8.75 -19.21 22.55
CA LYS A 614 7.48 -19.82 22.97
C LYS A 614 6.48 -19.87 21.81
N THR A 615 6.41 -18.78 21.05
CA THR A 615 5.49 -18.68 19.90
C THR A 615 5.88 -19.64 18.79
N ASN A 616 7.17 -19.74 18.47
CA ASN A 616 7.69 -20.63 17.45
C ASN A 616 7.46 -22.10 17.80
N GLN A 617 7.68 -22.48 19.06
CA GLN A 617 7.41 -23.84 19.54
C GLN A 617 5.93 -24.22 19.36
N LEU A 618 5.01 -23.30 19.65
CA LEU A 618 3.58 -23.52 19.48
C LEU A 618 3.19 -23.68 18.00
N VAL A 619 3.78 -22.87 17.11
CA VAL A 619 3.55 -22.95 15.67
C VAL A 619 4.10 -24.24 15.07
N GLU A 620 5.30 -24.68 15.48
CA GLU A 620 5.90 -25.93 15.01
C GLU A 620 5.11 -27.18 15.44
N GLN A 621 4.32 -27.08 16.50
CA GLN A 621 3.45 -28.17 16.98
C GLN A 621 2.10 -28.24 16.26
N ASN A 622 1.76 -27.26 15.41
CA ASN A 622 0.46 -27.18 14.74
C ASN A 622 0.60 -27.35 13.21
N GLU A 623 0.31 -28.56 12.72
CA GLU A 623 0.41 -28.93 11.30
C GLU A 623 -0.50 -28.12 10.35
N LEU A 624 -1.52 -27.42 10.88
CA LEU A 624 -2.42 -26.59 10.07
C LEU A 624 -1.85 -25.19 9.79
N ILE A 625 -0.88 -24.75 10.58
CA ILE A 625 -0.20 -23.47 10.42
C ILE A 625 1.00 -23.68 9.49
N ASP A 626 1.13 -22.84 8.47
CA ASP A 626 2.37 -22.78 7.69
C ASP A 626 3.44 -22.09 8.53
N SER A 627 4.27 -22.92 9.16
CA SER A 627 5.37 -22.46 9.98
C SER A 627 6.33 -21.56 9.20
N ALA A 628 6.57 -21.77 7.91
CA ALA A 628 7.47 -20.95 7.12
C ALA A 628 6.87 -19.55 6.91
N SER A 629 5.62 -19.45 6.42
CA SER A 629 4.93 -18.17 6.24
C SER A 629 4.78 -17.40 7.55
N PHE A 630 4.47 -18.08 8.67
CA PHE A 630 4.42 -17.43 9.98
C PHE A 630 5.78 -16.86 10.39
N LYS A 631 6.85 -17.67 10.28
CA LYS A 631 8.22 -17.28 10.61
C LYS A 631 8.67 -16.09 9.75
N ASP A 632 8.34 -16.08 8.46
CA ASP A 632 8.65 -14.98 7.55
C ASP A 632 7.94 -13.69 7.95
N ASN A 633 6.63 -13.77 8.22
CA ASN A 633 5.82 -12.63 8.65
C ASN A 633 6.30 -12.05 9.99
N TYR A 634 6.61 -12.94 10.95
CA TYR A 634 7.17 -12.57 12.24
C TYR A 634 8.54 -11.91 12.10
N SER A 635 9.42 -12.52 11.31
CA SER A 635 10.77 -12.01 11.06
C SER A 635 10.73 -10.63 10.44
N GLN A 636 9.82 -10.41 9.48
CA GLN A 636 9.65 -9.11 8.85
C GLN A 636 9.28 -8.01 9.85
N LYS A 637 8.37 -8.30 10.78
CA LYS A 637 7.98 -7.36 11.85
C LYS A 637 9.16 -7.00 12.74
N LEU A 638 9.96 -8.00 13.14
CA LEU A 638 11.16 -7.74 13.95
C LEU A 638 12.22 -6.95 13.17
N PHE A 639 12.51 -7.30 11.92
CA PHE A 639 13.50 -6.59 11.10
C PHE A 639 13.12 -5.13 10.86
N THR A 640 11.84 -4.89 10.65
CA THR A 640 11.30 -3.54 10.55
C THR A 640 11.46 -2.79 11.87
N GLY A 641 11.11 -3.41 13.00
CA GLY A 641 11.33 -2.85 14.33
C GLY A 641 12.80 -2.49 14.58
N LEU A 642 13.74 -3.41 14.36
CA LEU A 642 15.18 -3.17 14.54
C LEU A 642 15.73 -2.07 13.62
N THR A 643 15.26 -2.03 12.38
CA THR A 643 15.62 -0.98 11.42
C THR A 643 15.12 0.39 11.91
N LEU A 644 13.88 0.48 12.40
CA LEU A 644 13.33 1.71 12.96
C LEU A 644 14.04 2.13 14.26
N SER A 645 14.41 1.20 15.15
CA SER A 645 15.24 1.50 16.34
C SER A 645 16.60 2.12 15.96
N SER A 646 17.11 1.81 14.78
CA SER A 646 18.34 2.39 14.25
C SER A 646 18.14 3.82 13.71
N PHE A 647 16.92 4.19 13.33
CA PHE A 647 16.59 5.45 12.67
C PHE A 647 15.91 6.48 13.57
N LEU A 648 15.23 6.07 14.63
CA LEU A 648 14.42 6.93 15.50
C LEU A 648 15.23 7.61 16.61
N THR A 649 14.90 8.86 16.95
CA THR A 649 15.41 9.54 18.15
C THR A 649 14.86 8.86 19.42
N LEU A 650 15.53 7.81 19.89
CA LEU A 650 15.22 7.11 21.14
C LEU A 650 16.11 7.64 22.26
N ASP A 651 15.63 7.56 23.50
CA ASP A 651 16.47 7.90 24.64
C ASP A 651 17.51 6.81 24.95
N LYS A 652 18.45 7.12 25.83
CA LYS A 652 19.55 6.21 26.18
C LYS A 652 19.05 4.92 26.82
N GLU A 653 18.01 4.99 27.65
CA GLU A 653 17.45 3.85 28.35
C GLU A 653 16.79 2.88 27.36
N GLU A 654 15.96 3.41 26.45
CA GLU A 654 15.32 2.65 25.36
C GLU A 654 16.34 1.98 24.44
N ILE A 655 17.41 2.69 24.05
CA ILE A 655 18.50 2.13 23.21
C ILE A 655 19.20 0.97 23.94
N ASN A 656 19.48 1.15 25.23
CA ASN A 656 20.10 0.10 26.05
C ASN A 656 19.16 -1.11 26.25
N GLU A 657 17.85 -0.90 26.42
CA GLU A 657 16.86 -1.98 26.49
C GLU A 657 16.83 -2.79 25.20
N VAL A 658 16.73 -2.14 24.04
CA VAL A 658 16.77 -2.80 22.73
C VAL A 658 18.08 -3.58 22.56
N GLY A 659 19.23 -2.97 22.92
CA GLY A 659 20.53 -3.63 22.87
C GLY A 659 20.60 -4.91 23.72
N LYS A 660 20.10 -4.86 24.96
CA LYS A 660 20.02 -6.04 25.84
C LYS A 660 19.10 -7.12 25.27
N SER A 661 17.95 -6.75 24.71
CA SER A 661 17.02 -7.71 24.10
C SER A 661 17.62 -8.37 22.85
N ILE A 662 18.36 -7.65 22.01
CA ILE A 662 19.08 -8.26 20.87
C ILE A 662 20.07 -9.32 21.38
N LEU A 663 20.89 -8.98 22.39
CA LEU A 663 21.86 -9.91 22.97
C LEU A 663 21.19 -11.11 23.65
N GLY A 664 20.03 -10.91 24.28
CA GLY A 664 19.21 -11.98 24.84
C GLY A 664 18.64 -12.91 23.76
N PHE A 665 18.10 -12.34 22.69
CA PHE A 665 17.54 -13.07 21.56
C PHE A 665 18.59 -13.95 20.87
N VAL A 666 19.80 -13.43 20.63
CA VAL A 666 20.90 -14.20 20.01
C VAL A 666 21.34 -15.40 20.86
N LYS A 667 21.17 -15.34 22.19
CA LYS A 667 21.45 -16.49 23.07
C LYS A 667 20.39 -17.59 22.96
N THR A 668 19.20 -17.25 22.47
CA THR A 668 18.14 -18.22 22.18
C THR A 668 18.36 -18.82 20.79
N GLU A 669 18.00 -20.09 20.60
CA GLU A 669 18.25 -20.81 19.35
C GLU A 669 17.54 -20.13 18.15
N MET A 670 18.32 -19.56 17.22
CA MET A 670 17.83 -18.88 16.01
C MET A 670 17.51 -19.84 14.84
N LYS A 671 17.32 -21.14 15.10
CA LYS A 671 17.07 -22.14 14.03
C LYS A 671 15.81 -21.78 13.23
N GLY A 672 15.94 -21.81 11.90
CA GLY A 672 14.84 -21.49 10.97
C GLY A 672 14.55 -20.00 10.82
N TYR A 673 15.41 -19.13 11.35
CA TYR A 673 15.30 -17.68 11.23
C TYR A 673 16.13 -17.14 10.05
N HIS A 674 15.75 -16.00 9.47
CA HIS A 674 16.54 -15.31 8.43
C HIS A 674 17.77 -14.62 9.02
N VAL A 675 18.74 -15.41 9.47
CA VAL A 675 19.93 -14.98 10.23
C VAL A 675 20.67 -13.83 9.54
N TYR A 676 20.93 -13.92 8.23
CA TYR A 676 21.65 -12.89 7.50
C TYR A 676 20.98 -11.51 7.57
N GLU A 677 19.66 -11.46 7.39
CA GLU A 677 18.90 -10.20 7.45
C GLU A 677 18.81 -9.66 8.89
N PHE A 678 18.74 -10.55 9.89
CA PHE A 678 18.86 -10.16 11.30
C PHE A 678 20.20 -9.50 11.59
N VAL A 679 21.31 -10.16 11.22
CA VAL A 679 22.68 -9.67 11.41
C VAL A 679 22.87 -8.32 10.74
N LYS A 680 22.32 -8.13 9.54
CA LYS A 680 22.31 -6.83 8.84
C LYS A 680 21.56 -5.75 9.62
N CYS A 681 20.38 -6.04 10.17
CA CYS A 681 19.63 -5.09 11.00
C CYS A 681 20.43 -4.71 12.27
N VAL A 682 21.03 -5.69 12.95
CA VAL A 682 21.88 -5.44 14.13
C VAL A 682 23.12 -4.61 13.77
N SER A 683 23.74 -4.88 12.62
CA SER A 683 24.91 -4.12 12.13
C SER A 683 24.58 -2.63 11.96
N ILE A 684 23.40 -2.33 11.40
CA ILE A 684 22.92 -0.95 11.23
C ILE A 684 22.62 -0.31 12.59
N PHE A 685 21.98 -1.04 13.49
CA PHE A 685 21.70 -0.58 14.85
C PHE A 685 22.99 -0.17 15.57
N LEU A 686 24.02 -1.03 15.55
CA LEU A 686 25.33 -0.74 16.15
C LEU A 686 25.97 0.51 15.55
N THR A 687 26.06 0.57 14.22
CA THR A 687 26.69 1.69 13.52
C THR A 687 26.02 3.03 13.85
N LYS A 688 24.71 3.03 14.07
CA LYS A 688 23.92 4.25 14.34
C LYS A 688 23.82 4.60 15.83
N ARG A 689 23.77 3.60 16.71
CA ARG A 689 23.38 3.77 18.12
C ARG A 689 24.50 3.51 19.12
N ALA A 690 25.68 3.07 18.68
CA ALA A 690 26.77 2.75 19.58
C ALA A 690 27.17 3.87 20.55
N GLN A 691 27.12 5.15 20.13
CA GLN A 691 27.44 6.28 21.02
C GLN A 691 26.49 6.42 22.22
N SER A 692 25.28 5.87 22.11
CA SER A 692 24.26 5.90 23.16
C SER A 692 24.20 4.61 23.97
N LEU A 693 24.90 3.55 23.54
CA LEU A 693 24.94 2.29 24.28
C LEU A 693 25.90 2.37 25.46
N ASP A 694 25.56 1.68 26.55
CA ASP A 694 26.47 1.46 27.66
C ASP A 694 27.64 0.57 27.23
N SER A 695 28.81 0.87 27.78
CA SER A 695 30.07 0.16 27.52
C SER A 695 29.97 -1.36 27.68
N GLU A 696 29.24 -1.83 28.70
CA GLU A 696 29.05 -3.27 28.92
C GLU A 696 28.25 -3.91 27.78
N ILE A 697 27.22 -3.24 27.27
CA ILE A 697 26.40 -3.76 26.18
C ILE A 697 27.21 -3.78 24.88
N LEU A 698 27.97 -2.72 24.60
CA LEU A 698 28.90 -2.68 23.46
C LEU A 698 29.93 -3.81 23.52
N TYR A 699 30.48 -4.08 24.71
CA TYR A 699 31.42 -5.18 24.91
C TYR A 699 30.79 -6.54 24.57
N GLN A 700 29.54 -6.77 24.97
CA GLN A 700 28.82 -8.00 24.64
C GLN A 700 28.57 -8.14 23.12
N PHE A 701 28.26 -7.05 22.41
CA PHE A 701 28.17 -7.08 20.94
C PHE A 701 29.50 -7.42 20.27
N PHE A 702 30.59 -6.85 20.77
CA PHE A 702 31.94 -7.21 20.32
C PHE A 702 32.24 -8.71 20.55
N ARG A 703 31.76 -9.27 21.66
CA ARG A 703 31.96 -10.68 22.04
C ARG A 703 31.15 -11.67 21.19
N LEU A 704 30.01 -11.26 20.61
CA LEU A 704 29.13 -12.14 19.81
C LEU A 704 29.86 -13.00 18.77
N PRO A 705 30.69 -12.47 17.85
CA PRO A 705 31.36 -13.28 16.81
C PRO A 705 32.38 -14.28 17.37
N LEU A 706 32.82 -14.10 18.62
CA LEU A 706 33.70 -15.06 19.30
C LEU A 706 32.95 -16.34 19.68
N VAL A 707 31.66 -16.19 20.02
CA VAL A 707 30.83 -17.26 20.58
C VAL A 707 29.74 -17.75 19.61
N GLN A 708 29.36 -16.96 18.61
CA GLN A 708 28.31 -17.27 17.63
C GLN A 708 28.84 -17.15 16.19
N SER A 709 28.82 -18.25 15.44
CA SER A 709 29.34 -18.29 14.05
C SER A 709 28.57 -17.42 13.08
N ASP A 710 27.27 -17.24 13.31
CA ASP A 710 26.37 -16.44 12.47
C ASP A 710 26.77 -14.96 12.39
N PHE A 711 27.56 -14.48 13.37
CA PHE A 711 28.06 -13.11 13.44
C PHE A 711 29.46 -12.95 12.84
N LEU A 712 30.01 -13.99 12.19
CA LEU A 712 31.26 -13.90 11.40
C LEU A 712 31.05 -13.27 10.01
N GLU A 713 29.83 -12.85 9.70
CA GLU A 713 29.48 -12.14 8.46
C GLU A 713 30.21 -10.79 8.34
N ALA A 714 30.75 -10.51 7.16
CA ALA A 714 31.57 -9.31 6.91
C ALA A 714 30.86 -8.00 7.29
N ILE A 715 29.56 -7.89 7.00
CA ILE A 715 28.75 -6.71 7.31
C ILE A 715 28.73 -6.36 8.81
N TYR A 716 28.76 -7.39 9.66
CA TYR A 716 28.75 -7.22 11.11
C TYR A 716 30.14 -6.89 11.65
N LEU A 717 31.17 -7.56 11.14
CA LEU A 717 32.55 -7.28 11.50
C LEU A 717 32.95 -5.85 11.12
N ASP A 718 32.51 -5.37 9.95
CA ASP A 718 32.71 -3.99 9.50
C ASP A 718 31.98 -2.99 10.42
N ALA A 719 30.75 -3.31 10.85
CA ALA A 719 29.99 -2.48 11.79
C ALA A 719 30.68 -2.39 13.17
N ILE A 720 31.27 -3.49 13.66
CA ILE A 720 32.09 -3.47 14.88
C ILE A 720 33.34 -2.61 14.68
N ASP A 721 34.08 -2.80 13.58
CA ASP A 721 35.29 -2.02 13.29
C ASP A 721 34.97 -0.50 13.26
N GLU A 722 33.91 -0.12 12.56
CA GLU A 722 33.46 1.28 12.51
C GLU A 722 33.04 1.79 13.89
N THR A 723 32.30 0.98 14.65
CA THR A 723 31.85 1.30 16.00
C THR A 723 33.04 1.55 16.93
N LEU A 724 34.04 0.67 16.94
CA LEU A 724 35.23 0.83 17.76
C LEU A 724 36.01 2.10 17.39
N ARG A 725 36.19 2.34 16.07
CA ARG A 725 36.87 3.54 15.56
C ARG A 725 36.18 4.84 15.99
N ASN A 726 34.85 4.87 16.00
CA ASN A 726 34.09 6.09 16.26
C ASN A 726 33.85 6.36 17.75
N ASN A 727 33.82 5.34 18.61
CA ASN A 727 33.35 5.48 20.00
C ASN A 727 34.45 5.65 21.05
N ARG A 728 35.74 5.59 20.68
CA ARG A 728 36.89 5.70 21.61
C ARG A 728 36.74 4.81 22.86
N PHE A 729 36.07 3.67 22.73
CA PHE A 729 35.82 2.74 23.82
C PHE A 729 36.95 1.71 23.91
N ARG A 730 37.37 1.34 25.12
CA ARG A 730 38.43 0.35 25.35
C ARG A 730 37.84 -1.04 25.51
N LEU A 731 38.46 -2.05 24.90
CA LEU A 731 38.03 -3.43 25.05
C LEU A 731 38.76 -4.09 26.23
N ASN A 732 38.01 -4.37 27.29
CA ASN A 732 38.50 -5.13 28.43
C ASN A 732 38.41 -6.65 28.15
N PHE A 733 39.24 -7.15 27.24
CA PHE A 733 39.31 -8.59 26.96
C PHE A 733 39.71 -9.36 28.22
N THR A 734 38.90 -10.35 28.58
CA THR A 734 39.37 -11.43 29.47
C THR A 734 40.33 -12.33 28.71
N ASP A 735 41.22 -13.03 29.42
CA ASP A 735 42.13 -14.01 28.79
C ASP A 735 41.35 -15.10 28.03
N LEU A 736 40.17 -15.49 28.54
CA LEU A 736 39.27 -16.43 27.87
C LEU A 736 38.72 -15.85 26.56
N ASP A 737 38.29 -14.58 26.55
CA ASP A 737 37.78 -13.93 25.34
C ASP A 737 38.90 -13.79 24.29
N PHE A 738 40.14 -13.53 24.72
CA PHE A 738 41.28 -13.50 23.81
C PHE A 738 41.68 -14.89 23.29
N GLN A 739 41.52 -15.94 24.11
CA GLN A 739 41.69 -17.31 23.64
C GLN A 739 40.67 -17.63 22.53
N LEU A 740 39.38 -17.33 22.74
CA LEU A 740 38.34 -17.51 21.72
C LEU A 740 38.62 -16.68 20.45
N PHE A 741 39.07 -15.44 20.61
CA PHE A 741 39.50 -14.59 19.50
C PHE A 741 40.65 -15.24 18.72
N THR A 742 41.64 -15.80 19.43
CA THR A 742 42.78 -16.48 18.82
C THR A 742 42.33 -17.69 18.02
N GLU A 743 41.47 -18.55 18.59
CA GLU A 743 40.93 -19.74 17.92
C GLU A 743 40.14 -19.36 16.66
N ARG A 744 39.30 -18.32 16.73
CA ARG A 744 38.42 -17.90 15.63
C ARG A 744 39.12 -17.11 14.53
N PHE A 745 40.00 -16.18 14.89
CA PHE A 745 40.55 -15.20 13.94
C PHE A 745 42.04 -15.41 13.64
N LEU A 746 42.82 -15.98 14.55
CA LEU A 746 44.28 -16.12 14.39
C LEU A 746 44.73 -17.55 14.05
N GLN A 747 43.89 -18.55 14.30
CA GLN A 747 44.23 -19.98 14.10
C GLN A 747 43.27 -20.73 13.16
N SER A 748 42.15 -20.14 12.75
CA SER A 748 41.14 -20.82 11.95
C SER A 748 41.56 -21.04 10.48
N ASP A 749 41.30 -22.24 9.95
CA ASP A 749 41.48 -22.62 8.53
C ASP A 749 40.34 -22.16 7.61
N MET A 750 39.36 -21.39 8.13
CA MET A 750 38.24 -20.87 7.34
C MET A 750 38.73 -20.13 6.08
N PRO A 751 38.01 -20.22 4.94
CA PRO A 751 38.47 -19.70 3.67
C PRO A 751 38.91 -18.23 3.79
N LYS A 752 40.23 -18.01 3.61
CA LYS A 752 41.00 -16.77 3.84
C LYS A 752 40.59 -15.55 2.99
N ARG A 753 39.37 -15.49 2.45
CA ARG A 753 38.85 -14.40 1.60
C ARG A 753 37.79 -13.52 2.28
N ALA A 754 37.45 -13.76 3.55
CA ALA A 754 36.44 -12.97 4.27
C ALA A 754 36.82 -12.61 5.72
N PHE A 755 38.11 -12.61 6.08
CA PHE A 755 38.51 -12.03 7.37
C PHE A 755 38.58 -10.51 7.22
N SER A 756 37.88 -9.78 8.07
CA SER A 756 38.17 -8.36 8.26
C SER A 756 39.55 -8.22 8.93
N THR A 757 40.63 -8.21 8.14
CA THR A 757 41.98 -7.83 8.58
C THR A 757 41.94 -6.52 9.37
N HIS A 758 41.00 -5.64 9.00
CA HIS A 758 40.60 -4.45 9.72
C HIS A 758 40.26 -4.70 11.19
N LEU A 759 39.40 -5.69 11.51
CA LEU A 759 39.03 -5.99 12.90
C LEU A 759 40.22 -6.51 13.70
N ILE A 760 41.08 -7.36 13.12
CA ILE A 760 42.30 -7.84 13.82
C ILE A 760 43.21 -6.66 14.16
N CYS A 761 43.43 -5.75 13.20
CA CYS A 761 44.24 -4.56 13.41
C CYS A 761 43.56 -3.56 14.37
N THR A 762 42.24 -3.46 14.36
CA THR A 762 41.45 -2.66 15.32
C THR A 762 41.60 -3.21 16.72
N THR A 763 41.48 -4.52 16.91
CA THR A 763 41.65 -5.18 18.21
C THR A 763 43.02 -4.90 18.83
N TYR A 764 44.10 -4.87 18.02
CA TYR A 764 45.43 -4.48 18.49
C TYR A 764 45.46 -3.08 19.12
N TYR A 765 44.75 -2.11 18.52
CA TYR A 765 44.71 -0.74 19.01
C TYR A 765 43.88 -0.59 20.29
N TYR A 766 42.80 -1.37 20.44
CA TYR A 766 41.84 -1.20 21.54
C TYR A 766 42.04 -2.15 22.74
N THR A 767 43.03 -3.04 22.69
CA THR A 767 43.40 -3.89 23.83
C THR A 767 44.57 -3.29 24.61
N ASP A 768 44.48 -3.27 25.94
CA ASP A 768 45.55 -2.78 26.83
C ASP A 768 46.54 -3.89 27.24
N ASN A 769 46.28 -5.15 26.90
CA ASN A 769 47.14 -6.28 27.29
C ASN A 769 48.28 -6.48 26.26
N GLU A 770 49.52 -6.27 26.71
CA GLU A 770 50.71 -6.41 25.86
C GLU A 770 50.95 -7.84 25.33
N SER A 771 50.53 -8.87 26.07
CA SER A 771 50.61 -10.25 25.58
C SER A 771 49.68 -10.46 24.38
N HIS A 772 48.46 -9.90 24.45
CA HIS A 772 47.48 -9.96 23.36
C HIS A 772 48.00 -9.22 22.12
N LYS A 773 48.56 -8.02 22.31
CA LYS A 773 49.19 -7.24 21.24
C LYS A 773 50.32 -8.01 20.55
N ASN A 774 51.19 -8.66 21.32
CA ASN A 774 52.29 -9.45 20.80
C ASN A 774 51.80 -10.68 20.01
N SER A 775 50.73 -11.34 20.47
CA SER A 775 50.12 -12.46 19.74
C SER A 775 49.54 -12.00 18.39
N ILE A 776 48.83 -10.87 18.34
CA ILE A 776 48.31 -10.29 17.08
C ILE A 776 49.46 -9.90 16.14
N LYS A 777 50.49 -9.22 16.65
CA LYS A 777 51.68 -8.85 15.86
C LYS A 777 52.38 -10.08 15.29
N GLY A 778 52.54 -11.13 16.10
CA GLY A 778 53.11 -12.41 15.70
C GLY A 778 52.29 -13.11 14.61
N PHE A 779 50.96 -13.13 14.74
CA PHE A 779 50.06 -13.66 13.71
C PHE A 779 50.21 -12.92 12.38
N ILE A 780 50.14 -11.58 12.40
CA ILE A 780 50.24 -10.75 11.18
C ILE A 780 51.59 -10.99 10.50
N ARG A 781 52.69 -11.01 11.27
CA ARG A 781 54.02 -11.27 10.72
C ARG A 781 54.09 -12.65 10.07
N ARG A 782 53.64 -13.69 10.77
CA ARG A 782 53.59 -15.06 10.26
C ARG A 782 52.78 -15.19 8.97
N GLU A 783 51.60 -14.58 8.89
CA GLU A 783 50.78 -14.63 7.67
C GLU A 783 51.46 -13.91 6.50
N LEU A 784 52.04 -12.72 6.74
CA LEU A 784 52.76 -11.96 5.70
C LEU A 784 54.03 -12.67 5.22
N ASP A 785 54.72 -13.41 6.10
CA ASP A 785 55.91 -14.20 5.76
C ASP A 785 55.53 -15.46 4.97
N ASN A 786 54.44 -16.15 5.35
CA ASN A 786 53.93 -17.33 4.64
C ASN A 786 53.38 -16.98 3.25
N LYS A 787 52.53 -15.96 3.18
CA LYS A 787 51.91 -15.49 1.94
C LYS A 787 51.69 -13.98 2.02
N PHE A 788 52.55 -13.24 1.35
CA PHE A 788 52.48 -11.78 1.35
C PHE A 788 51.19 -11.27 0.70
N GLU A 789 50.27 -10.76 1.52
CA GLU A 789 49.01 -10.12 1.09
C GLU A 789 49.10 -8.59 1.26
N PRO A 790 49.08 -7.81 0.17
CA PRO A 790 49.28 -6.36 0.22
C PRO A 790 48.30 -5.60 1.12
N GLN A 791 47.03 -6.01 1.15
CA GLN A 791 45.99 -5.35 1.96
C GLN A 791 46.28 -5.49 3.45
N LEU A 792 46.64 -6.70 3.90
CA LEU A 792 46.98 -6.99 5.30
C LEU A 792 48.19 -6.15 5.74
N TYR A 793 49.21 -6.07 4.89
CA TYR A 793 50.39 -5.24 5.15
C TYR A 793 50.01 -3.77 5.28
N TYR A 794 49.24 -3.23 4.32
CA TYR A 794 48.78 -1.85 4.34
C TYR A 794 47.98 -1.53 5.62
N ASP A 795 47.00 -2.36 5.98
CA ASP A 795 46.16 -2.16 7.17
C ASP A 795 46.99 -2.18 8.46
N ALA A 796 47.85 -3.18 8.61
CA ALA A 796 48.70 -3.32 9.79
C ALA A 796 49.69 -2.15 9.92
N LEU A 797 50.26 -1.72 8.79
CA LEU A 797 51.20 -0.60 8.74
C LEU A 797 50.50 0.74 9.03
N ILE A 798 49.39 1.05 8.35
CA ILE A 798 48.71 2.33 8.51
C ILE A 798 48.14 2.52 9.93
N ARG A 799 47.86 1.40 10.63
CA ARG A 799 47.37 1.36 12.02
C ARG A 799 48.47 1.17 13.07
N ASN A 800 49.76 1.19 12.69
CA ASN A 800 50.91 1.01 13.59
C ASN A 800 50.93 -0.34 14.35
N VAL A 801 50.39 -1.40 13.75
CA VAL A 801 50.49 -2.77 14.32
C VAL A 801 51.87 -3.37 14.03
N ILE A 802 52.39 -3.07 12.85
CA ILE A 802 53.75 -3.38 12.42
C ILE A 802 54.45 -2.09 11.97
N ASP A 803 55.78 -2.11 12.05
CA ASP A 803 56.62 -1.01 11.59
C ASP A 803 57.00 -1.20 10.12
N THR A 804 57.47 -0.13 9.47
CA THR A 804 58.16 -0.27 8.18
C THR A 804 59.47 -1.01 8.40
N ASP A 805 59.56 -2.27 7.98
CA ASP A 805 60.79 -3.05 8.04
C ASP A 805 61.40 -3.32 6.65
N GLU A 806 62.71 -3.60 6.65
CA GLU A 806 63.50 -3.83 5.43
C GLU A 806 63.12 -5.12 4.68
N GLU A 807 62.33 -6.02 5.26
CA GLU A 807 61.99 -7.31 4.67
C GLU A 807 60.64 -7.27 3.93
N LEU A 808 59.60 -6.69 4.56
CA LEU A 808 58.24 -6.67 4.03
C LEU A 808 57.99 -5.51 3.07
N PHE A 809 58.62 -4.35 3.30
CA PHE A 809 58.42 -3.19 2.43
C PHE A 809 58.85 -3.45 0.96
N PRO A 810 59.99 -4.12 0.68
CA PRO A 810 60.34 -4.49 -0.69
C PRO A 810 59.30 -5.40 -1.36
N LYS A 811 58.71 -6.36 -0.61
CA LYS A 811 57.63 -7.23 -1.12
C LYS A 811 56.39 -6.41 -1.48
N TYR A 812 56.03 -5.41 -0.66
CA TYR A 812 54.94 -4.48 -0.96
C TYR A 812 55.22 -3.67 -2.22
N LEU A 813 56.42 -3.08 -2.31
CA LEU A 813 56.84 -2.26 -3.44
C LEU A 813 56.85 -3.06 -4.75
N GLU A 814 57.28 -4.33 -4.71
CA GLU A 814 57.26 -5.20 -5.89
C GLU A 814 55.84 -5.43 -6.41
N GLN A 815 54.86 -5.63 -5.52
CA GLN A 815 53.46 -5.78 -5.91
C GLN A 815 52.90 -4.51 -6.56
N ILE A 816 53.27 -3.34 -6.04
CA ILE A 816 52.94 -2.04 -6.65
C ILE A 816 53.60 -1.90 -8.03
N LYS A 817 54.90 -2.22 -8.17
CA LYS A 817 55.61 -2.20 -9.46
C LYS A 817 54.95 -3.14 -10.50
N ARG A 818 54.55 -4.35 -10.10
CA ARG A 818 53.83 -5.30 -10.97
C ARG A 818 52.49 -4.75 -11.41
N ARG A 819 51.75 -4.10 -10.50
CA ARG A 819 50.45 -3.47 -10.79
C ARG A 819 50.60 -2.32 -11.82
N LEU A 820 51.61 -1.47 -11.64
CA LEU A 820 51.91 -0.36 -12.54
C LEU A 820 52.28 -0.84 -13.96
N LYS A 821 53.01 -1.96 -14.09
CA LYS A 821 53.37 -2.57 -15.39
C LYS A 821 52.18 -3.18 -16.14
N GLY A 822 51.11 -3.57 -15.44
CA GLY A 822 49.94 -4.25 -16.01
C GLY A 822 48.85 -3.34 -16.57
N ASN A 823 48.87 -2.04 -16.26
CA ASN A 823 47.79 -1.13 -16.61
C ASN A 823 48.04 -0.45 -17.97
N LYS A 824 47.40 -0.96 -19.02
CA LYS A 824 47.05 -0.14 -20.20
C LYS A 824 45.76 0.61 -19.87
N ILE A 825 45.70 1.90 -20.21
CA ILE A 825 44.52 2.76 -20.04
C ILE A 825 43.34 2.11 -20.79
N ASN A 826 42.47 1.37 -20.11
CA ASN A 826 41.20 0.89 -20.67
C ASN A 826 40.13 1.94 -20.39
N SER A 827 40.01 2.90 -21.30
CA SER A 827 39.14 4.08 -21.20
C SER A 827 37.66 3.84 -21.51
N PHE A 828 37.16 2.59 -21.50
CA PHE A 828 35.84 2.31 -22.10
C PHE A 828 34.67 2.15 -21.12
N HIS A 829 34.89 2.05 -19.80
CA HIS A 829 33.79 1.71 -18.85
C HIS A 829 33.80 2.45 -17.49
N TYR A 830 34.55 3.54 -17.32
CA TYR A 830 34.48 4.29 -16.06
C TYR A 830 33.43 5.42 -16.14
N VAL A 831 32.57 5.49 -15.11
CA VAL A 831 31.56 6.55 -14.89
C VAL A 831 32.21 7.89 -14.51
N ARG A 832 33.54 7.93 -14.30
CA ARG A 832 34.31 9.12 -13.93
C ARG A 832 35.24 9.51 -15.08
N ASP A 833 35.49 10.81 -15.24
CA ASP A 833 36.38 11.38 -16.26
C ASP A 833 37.88 11.14 -15.99
N TYR A 834 38.24 10.42 -14.92
CA TYR A 834 39.63 10.17 -14.52
C TYR A 834 39.84 8.77 -13.94
N TYR A 835 41.07 8.26 -14.07
CA TYR A 835 41.49 6.93 -13.61
C TYR A 835 41.99 6.96 -12.16
N THR A 836 41.58 5.96 -11.37
CA THR A 836 42.05 5.71 -9.99
C THR A 836 42.17 4.20 -9.74
N ASP A 837 43.23 3.76 -9.06
CA ASP A 837 43.38 2.41 -8.52
C ASP A 837 43.53 2.49 -6.98
N PRO A 838 42.59 1.88 -6.21
CA PRO A 838 42.62 1.94 -4.75
C PRO A 838 43.95 1.51 -4.12
N ARG A 839 44.65 0.53 -4.71
CA ARG A 839 45.92 0.02 -4.17
C ARG A 839 47.08 1.01 -4.35
N ILE A 840 47.02 1.79 -5.43
CA ILE A 840 47.98 2.88 -5.67
C ILE A 840 47.66 4.05 -4.72
N ASP A 841 46.38 4.35 -4.51
CA ASP A 841 45.95 5.39 -3.58
C ASP A 841 46.36 5.06 -2.12
N GLU A 842 46.26 3.78 -1.72
CA GLU A 842 46.76 3.24 -0.45
C GLU A 842 48.29 3.34 -0.32
N PHE A 843 49.03 3.01 -1.39
CA PHE A 843 50.49 3.18 -1.40
C PHE A 843 50.90 4.65 -1.23
N ILE A 844 50.21 5.57 -1.91
CA ILE A 844 50.39 7.02 -1.74
C ILE A 844 50.02 7.45 -0.32
N ASN A 845 48.99 6.84 0.29
CA ASN A 845 48.63 7.10 1.68
C ASN A 845 49.76 6.72 2.65
N CYS A 846 50.39 5.56 2.44
CA CYS A 846 51.59 5.15 3.17
C CYS A 846 52.77 6.12 2.95
N TRP A 847 52.98 6.56 1.70
CA TRP A 847 53.99 7.56 1.39
C TRP A 847 53.73 8.89 2.10
N PHE A 848 52.49 9.36 2.18
CA PHE A 848 52.13 10.56 2.93
C PHE A 848 52.35 10.41 4.44
N LYS A 849 52.10 9.21 5.00
CA LYS A 849 52.33 8.93 6.42
C LYS A 849 53.82 8.87 6.78
N TYR A 850 54.59 8.04 6.07
CA TYR A 850 55.97 7.70 6.45
C TYR A 850 57.03 8.51 5.72
N GLN A 851 56.66 9.23 4.66
CA GLN A 851 57.55 10.11 3.89
C GLN A 851 58.83 9.41 3.37
N PHE A 852 58.75 8.11 3.07
CA PHE A 852 59.86 7.38 2.47
C PHE A 852 60.21 7.92 1.07
N ARG A 853 61.45 7.72 0.63
CA ARG A 853 61.88 8.13 -0.71
C ARG A 853 61.21 7.25 -1.77
N LEU A 854 60.47 7.87 -2.69
CA LEU A 854 59.96 7.19 -3.88
C LEU A 854 61.10 7.04 -4.91
N ASP A 855 61.22 5.84 -5.46
CA ASP A 855 62.05 5.55 -6.63
C ASP A 855 61.53 6.36 -7.84
N ASP A 856 62.43 6.98 -8.59
CA ASP A 856 62.10 7.79 -9.76
C ASP A 856 61.37 6.96 -10.83
N GLU A 857 61.69 5.67 -10.95
CA GLU A 857 60.98 4.73 -11.84
C GLU A 857 59.51 4.61 -11.44
N VAL A 858 59.22 4.38 -10.15
CA VAL A 858 57.87 4.22 -9.62
C VAL A 858 57.07 5.51 -9.74
N LYS A 859 57.71 6.64 -9.40
CA LYS A 859 57.08 7.96 -9.54
C LYS A 859 56.68 8.23 -10.99
N ASN A 860 57.58 7.97 -11.94
CA ASN A 860 57.29 8.12 -13.37
C ASN A 860 56.16 7.19 -13.81
N ASP A 861 56.14 5.93 -13.38
CA ASP A 861 55.07 4.99 -13.74
C ASP A 861 53.70 5.40 -13.18
N ILE A 862 53.63 5.92 -11.95
CA ILE A 862 52.39 6.47 -11.39
C ILE A 862 51.91 7.68 -12.21
N THR A 863 52.80 8.59 -12.63
CA THR A 863 52.39 9.76 -13.45
C THR A 863 51.80 9.38 -14.81
N LYS A 864 52.15 8.20 -15.37
CA LYS A 864 51.59 7.69 -16.63
C LYS A 864 50.13 7.24 -16.51
N LEU A 865 49.61 7.07 -15.30
CA LEU A 865 48.23 6.62 -15.06
C LEU A 865 47.17 7.70 -15.32
N GLY A 866 47.54 8.99 -15.29
CA GLY A 866 46.63 10.10 -15.61
C GLY A 866 46.89 11.36 -14.78
N ASP A 867 46.12 12.42 -15.07
CA ASP A 867 46.35 13.75 -14.49
C ASP A 867 46.06 13.81 -12.97
N TYR A 868 45.11 13.01 -12.48
CA TYR A 868 44.90 12.82 -11.04
C TYR A 868 46.20 12.40 -10.33
N TYR A 869 46.91 11.42 -10.89
CA TYR A 869 48.16 10.90 -10.32
C TYR A 869 49.35 11.85 -10.51
N LYS A 870 49.37 12.65 -11.57
CA LYS A 870 50.35 13.74 -11.70
C LYS A 870 50.13 14.81 -10.63
N TRP A 871 48.88 15.18 -10.39
CA TRP A 871 48.51 16.16 -9.37
C TRP A 871 48.83 15.68 -7.96
N ILE A 872 48.42 14.47 -7.59
CA ILE A 872 48.59 13.97 -6.21
C ILE A 872 50.07 13.83 -5.81
N LEU A 873 50.96 13.56 -6.77
CA LEU A 873 52.41 13.48 -6.56
C LEU A 873 53.09 14.85 -6.46
N ASP A 874 52.50 15.91 -7.05
CA ASP A 874 53.03 17.27 -7.05
C ASP A 874 51.93 18.35 -7.01
N ILE A 875 51.25 18.45 -5.86
CA ILE A 875 50.07 19.32 -5.68
C ILE A 875 50.40 20.80 -5.94
N ASP A 876 51.58 21.28 -5.55
CA ASP A 876 51.97 22.69 -5.68
C ASP A 876 52.54 23.01 -7.07
N GLY A 877 53.21 22.05 -7.71
CA GLY A 877 53.78 22.19 -9.06
C GLY A 877 52.80 21.90 -10.21
N PHE A 878 51.66 21.26 -9.94
CA PHE A 878 50.68 20.87 -10.97
C PHE A 878 50.02 22.08 -11.68
N ASP A 879 49.66 21.89 -12.95
CA ASP A 879 48.90 22.86 -13.74
C ASP A 879 47.40 22.75 -13.41
N TYR A 880 46.88 23.73 -12.67
CA TYR A 880 45.50 23.73 -12.21
C TYR A 880 44.47 24.01 -13.33
N LEU A 881 44.89 24.31 -14.56
CA LEU A 881 43.98 24.29 -15.71
C LEU A 881 43.44 22.88 -16.01
N LEU A 882 44.19 21.83 -15.62
CA LEU A 882 43.80 20.43 -15.77
C LEU A 882 43.21 19.84 -14.48
N PHE A 883 43.10 20.64 -13.41
CA PHE A 883 42.67 20.16 -12.11
C PHE A 883 41.16 19.97 -12.06
N ASN A 884 40.73 18.85 -11.47
CA ASN A 884 39.33 18.61 -11.14
C ASN A 884 39.13 18.63 -9.61
N PRO A 885 38.27 19.51 -9.06
CA PRO A 885 37.99 19.59 -7.63
C PRO A 885 37.52 18.28 -7.00
N GLU A 886 36.88 17.40 -7.77
CA GLU A 886 36.42 16.10 -7.29
C GLU A 886 37.56 15.18 -6.82
N TRP A 887 38.78 15.40 -7.32
CA TRP A 887 39.97 14.65 -6.92
C TRP A 887 40.24 14.77 -5.42
N THR A 888 39.83 15.89 -4.80
CA THR A 888 40.09 16.17 -3.38
C THR A 888 39.31 15.29 -2.41
N TRP A 889 38.27 14.59 -2.86
CA TRP A 889 37.58 13.59 -2.05
C TRP A 889 37.83 12.16 -2.50
N ASN A 890 38.73 11.94 -3.46
CA ASN A 890 39.21 10.60 -3.77
C ASN A 890 40.19 10.15 -2.67
N HIS A 891 39.91 9.01 -2.03
CA HIS A 891 40.73 8.44 -0.95
C HIS A 891 41.11 9.43 0.17
N LEU A 892 40.16 10.28 0.63
CA LEU A 892 40.38 11.36 1.60
C LEU A 892 40.63 10.88 3.05
N THR A 893 41.74 10.19 3.27
CA THR A 893 42.22 9.74 4.59
C THR A 893 42.77 10.89 5.44
N MET A 894 43.11 10.63 6.70
CA MET A 894 43.80 11.61 7.56
C MET A 894 45.14 12.08 6.95
N TYR A 895 45.92 11.21 6.32
CA TYR A 895 47.23 11.58 5.77
C TYR A 895 47.10 12.34 4.46
N TYR A 896 46.10 12.04 3.63
CA TYR A 896 45.71 12.88 2.49
C TYR A 896 45.29 14.28 2.97
N LYS A 897 44.43 14.38 3.99
CA LYS A 897 44.05 15.68 4.59
C LYS A 897 45.27 16.45 5.10
N LYS A 898 46.19 15.79 5.82
CA LYS A 898 47.44 16.40 6.29
C LYS A 898 48.31 16.89 5.12
N ARG A 899 48.38 16.14 4.02
CA ARG A 899 49.11 16.55 2.81
C ARG A 899 48.44 17.75 2.12
N PHE A 900 47.13 17.69 1.91
CA PHE A 900 46.34 18.74 1.26
C PHE A 900 46.39 20.05 2.02
N ARG A 901 46.28 19.99 3.35
CA ARG A 901 46.35 21.17 4.22
C ARG A 901 47.65 21.97 4.08
N ARG A 902 48.75 21.34 3.65
CA ARG A 902 50.06 22.00 3.45
C ARG A 902 50.12 22.83 2.16
N SER A 903 49.20 22.63 1.21
CA SER A 903 49.22 23.34 -0.07
C SER A 903 48.31 24.57 -0.02
N GLU A 904 48.90 25.76 0.04
CA GLU A 904 48.15 27.01 -0.09
C GLU A 904 47.56 27.15 -1.50
N LYS A 905 48.24 26.63 -2.53
CA LYS A 905 47.76 26.65 -3.92
C LYS A 905 46.44 25.89 -4.07
N LEU A 906 46.35 24.67 -3.51
CA LEU A 906 45.12 23.89 -3.50
C LEU A 906 43.99 24.60 -2.75
N LYS A 907 44.29 25.19 -1.58
CA LYS A 907 43.30 25.92 -0.78
C LYS A 907 42.69 27.09 -1.57
N GLN A 908 43.53 27.88 -2.23
CA GLN A 908 43.07 29.00 -3.05
C GLN A 908 42.23 28.54 -4.24
N GLU A 909 42.61 27.46 -4.90
CA GLU A 909 41.82 26.94 -6.02
C GLU A 909 40.46 26.42 -5.57
N LEU A 910 40.40 25.67 -4.47
CA LEU A 910 39.14 25.18 -3.92
C LEU A 910 38.19 26.34 -3.55
N LEU A 911 38.70 27.44 -3.00
CA LEU A 911 37.91 28.64 -2.70
C LEU A 911 37.29 29.29 -3.95
N LYS A 912 37.93 29.17 -5.12
CA LYS A 912 37.36 29.64 -6.39
C LYS A 912 36.19 28.78 -6.84
N HIS A 913 36.28 27.46 -6.66
CA HIS A 913 35.23 26.51 -7.03
C HIS A 913 34.05 26.47 -6.06
N ILE A 914 34.21 27.01 -4.85
CA ILE A 914 33.13 27.10 -3.83
C ILE A 914 32.22 28.34 -4.07
N GLN A 915 32.48 29.14 -5.10
CA GLN A 915 31.63 30.28 -5.47
C GLN A 915 30.25 29.85 -6.02
N PRO A 916 29.20 30.69 -5.93
CA PRO A 916 27.84 30.31 -6.34
C PRO A 916 27.71 29.93 -7.82
N PRO A 917 26.88 28.92 -8.17
CA PRO A 917 26.07 28.09 -7.29
C PRO A 917 26.90 27.04 -6.52
N PHE A 918 26.69 26.95 -5.20
CA PHE A 918 27.52 26.16 -4.29
C PHE A 918 27.50 24.65 -4.59
N ASP A 919 28.68 24.07 -4.81
CA ASP A 919 28.87 22.63 -4.64
C ASP A 919 28.97 22.31 -3.12
N GLN A 920 27.85 21.83 -2.56
CA GLN A 920 27.77 21.45 -1.13
C GLN A 920 28.76 20.36 -0.73
N LYS A 921 29.11 19.45 -1.65
CA LYS A 921 30.04 18.36 -1.38
C LYS A 921 31.46 18.90 -1.29
N LEU A 922 31.83 19.79 -2.23
CA LEU A 922 33.13 20.46 -2.21
C LEU A 922 33.30 21.33 -0.96
N LEU A 923 32.26 22.07 -0.56
CA LEU A 923 32.28 22.86 0.69
C LEU A 923 32.52 21.97 1.92
N ARG A 924 31.84 20.82 2.02
CA ARG A 924 32.05 19.87 3.13
C ARG A 924 33.48 19.33 3.15
N VAL A 925 34.05 19.01 1.99
CA VAL A 925 35.43 18.51 1.85
C VAL A 925 36.43 19.59 2.22
N PHE A 926 36.22 20.83 1.78
CA PHE A 926 37.04 21.98 2.16
C PHE A 926 37.06 22.17 3.68
N ILE A 927 35.89 22.12 4.32
CA ILE A 927 35.76 22.16 5.79
C ILE A 927 36.55 20.99 6.41
N GLN A 928 36.37 19.75 5.92
CA GLN A 928 37.12 18.60 6.45
C GLN A 928 38.64 18.70 6.33
N ILE A 929 39.16 19.40 5.31
CA ILE A 929 40.60 19.59 5.10
C ILE A 929 41.11 20.75 5.98
N TYR A 930 40.42 21.90 5.99
CA TYR A 930 40.95 23.17 6.50
C TYR A 930 40.27 23.74 7.76
N SER A 931 39.09 23.28 8.18
CA SER A 931 38.49 23.69 9.45
C SER A 931 39.07 22.84 10.58
N VAL A 932 39.77 23.47 11.52
CA VAL A 932 40.47 22.83 12.63
C VAL A 932 39.47 22.28 13.66
N ALA A 933 39.60 21.01 14.01
CA ALA A 933 39.47 20.58 15.42
C ALA A 933 40.91 20.33 15.94
N PRO A 934 41.19 20.54 17.23
CA PRO A 934 42.55 20.56 17.76
C PRO A 934 43.28 19.26 17.41
N GLU A 935 44.55 19.42 17.03
CA GLU A 935 45.55 18.38 17.23
C GLU A 935 45.55 18.03 18.72
N THR A 936 44.87 16.96 19.10
CA THR A 936 45.42 16.12 20.15
C THR A 936 46.39 15.20 19.43
N ASP A 937 47.66 15.59 19.48
CA ASP A 937 48.77 14.65 19.37
C ASP A 937 48.44 13.37 20.11
N GLU A 938 48.81 12.25 19.49
CA GLU A 938 49.26 11.02 20.14
C GLU A 938 48.64 10.70 21.51
N LYS A 939 47.67 9.78 21.48
CA LYS A 939 47.61 8.63 22.41
C LYS A 939 46.80 7.51 21.78
#